data_AF-A0A0W0F1G8-F1
#
_entry.id   AF-A0A0W0F1G8-F1
#
_cell.length_a   1.000
_cell.length_b   1.000
_cell.length_c   1.000
_cell.angle_alpha   90.00
_cell.angle_beta   90.00
_cell.angle_gamma   90.00
#
_symmetry.space_group_name_H-M   'P 1'
#
loop_
_entity.id
_entity.type
_entity.pdbx_description
1 polymer ?
#
loop_
_entity_poly.entity_id
_entity_poly.type
_entity_poly.pdbx_seq_one_letter_code
_entity_poly.pdbx_strand_id
1 'polypeptide(L)'
;MILARGIQVIRGAAKPFNILPSTRHFALPRSSTLASLNVYESYDNTTHIGTSFTGVQLSEIMKHRNSDVLLRDLAHLVSHRGVVFFRDQDININQQIEFGDRLGRLSGKPATSTLHKHPISEDTPEFGPEVSVISSMDGIAVLGDHTTLRASQGWHADITFEKVPSDYAVLKIHTLPETGGDTLWASGYEAYDRLSPAFQRFLEGLTAVHNADFFNVYAQTRGLKIQDPRGSPENTGSNLTAVHPVIRTNPVTGFKSLFVNKTFTKRILELTPDESNNVLDYLAKHISENHDLQVRFKWQKNDVAIWDNRVAFHTATNDYEGNRQGNRVVSVGEKPYFDPNSKSRRAALGMKPAVIAPLQNLFTHSRFLLTLRSQEGKYHGLILFRLSTGVHPCFDGKHKVADDTDEARQNGHSKEESKSAAPLDPRARAAQHQLYVMESTCPHLGAEMSHADIEEYEDTMVAVCPWHRYDFDLKTGKSETGLRTCTYPVEVIDDNGVEKVYMGAPAEGTKWRLVEFRPVSEEFADPPPVKTTENDTNPNTNNIAVSQTEEPVVPLNDPPKTLMEWAVLILNTPNPTLKVERTKHAVHAFRTGKLNSIGHKSSKGPRPPDVPPREELFTRNIVDPLKVKKRRNRAVMLHALANIEQWAIDLAWDIMARFGPMHKDLPPAFFSDFAKMALDESKHFSLLVSRLNALGTPYGTFPTHASLWDSARHTSKSFRSRLAIIHLVHEARGLDVSPTTIDKFRRAGDIDSVKVMEIIHADEVTHVTAGHRWFCWACEQNEGGMDPVKAFREEVRTCWRGDIKGPFNVEDREKAGLAPEFYEDLKGEMGFEDESEEPKRPRIPGMTEITQGLAKVEVGYDSKV
;
A
#
# COMPACT_ATOMS: atom_id res chain seq x y z
N MET A 1 2.97 49.46 -68.65
CA MET A 1 1.91 48.47 -68.89
C MET A 1 2.32 47.16 -68.23
N ILE A 2 1.56 46.73 -67.21
CA ILE A 2 1.16 45.31 -66.97
C ILE A 2 2.34 44.38 -66.55
N LEU A 3 2.43 43.73 -65.38
CA LEU A 3 1.44 43.20 -64.42
C LEU A 3 2.16 42.94 -63.08
N ALA A 4 1.48 43.18 -61.96
CA ALA A 4 1.97 42.94 -60.60
C ALA A 4 2.06 41.44 -60.27
N ARG A 5 3.17 41.03 -59.63
CA ARG A 5 3.37 39.71 -59.00
C ARG A 5 2.87 39.75 -57.56
N GLY A 6 2.00 38.82 -57.19
CA GLY A 6 1.45 38.67 -55.84
C GLY A 6 1.57 37.24 -55.31
N ILE A 7 2.36 37.12 -54.24
CA ILE A 7 2.15 36.29 -53.04
C ILE A 7 2.13 34.75 -53.21
N GLN A 8 3.26 34.14 -52.85
CA GLN A 8 3.37 32.73 -52.46
C GLN A 8 3.82 32.69 -50.99
N VAL A 9 2.92 32.32 -50.08
CA VAL A 9 3.21 32.17 -48.65
C VAL A 9 3.88 30.81 -48.42
N ILE A 10 5.16 30.84 -48.04
CA ILE A 10 5.91 29.71 -47.53
C ILE A 10 5.54 29.54 -46.05
N ARG A 11 4.82 28.47 -45.69
CA ARG A 11 4.74 27.98 -44.30
C ARG A 11 5.67 26.79 -44.16
N GLY A 12 6.81 27.00 -43.51
CA GLY A 12 7.72 25.96 -43.08
C GLY A 12 7.07 25.06 -42.03
N ALA A 13 7.32 23.75 -42.17
CA ALA A 13 6.83 22.71 -41.30
C ALA A 13 7.34 22.86 -39.86
N ALA A 14 6.42 23.04 -38.91
CA ALA A 14 6.67 22.79 -37.51
C ALA A 14 6.55 21.28 -37.26
N LYS A 15 7.63 20.68 -36.75
CA LYS A 15 7.61 19.30 -36.20
C LYS A 15 6.66 19.28 -35.00
N PRO A 16 5.67 18.37 -34.93
CA PRO A 16 4.94 18.15 -33.70
C PRO A 16 5.87 17.44 -32.70
N PHE A 17 6.12 18.09 -31.56
CA PHE A 17 6.65 17.46 -30.36
C PHE A 17 5.58 16.48 -29.83
N ASN A 18 5.69 15.20 -30.21
CA ASN A 18 4.97 14.13 -29.53
C ASN A 18 5.70 13.80 -28.23
N ILE A 19 5.30 14.44 -27.14
CA ILE A 19 5.50 13.91 -25.79
C ILE A 19 4.18 13.23 -25.42
N LEU A 20 4.00 11.99 -25.88
CA LEU A 20 3.04 11.08 -25.27
C LEU A 20 3.76 10.45 -24.08
N PRO A 21 3.27 10.58 -22.83
CA PRO A 21 3.82 9.81 -21.74
C PRO A 21 3.57 8.33 -22.04
N SER A 22 4.63 7.51 -21.96
CA SER A 22 4.51 6.07 -22.14
C SER A 22 3.47 5.53 -21.17
N THR A 23 2.34 5.04 -21.69
CA THR A 23 1.41 4.21 -20.96
C THR A 23 2.11 2.91 -20.59
N ARG A 24 2.79 2.91 -19.43
CA ARG A 24 3.24 1.67 -18.80
C ARG A 24 1.99 0.96 -18.29
N HIS A 25 1.59 -0.10 -18.98
CA HIS A 25 0.68 -1.08 -18.42
C HIS A 25 1.36 -1.71 -17.20
N PHE A 26 0.77 -1.53 -16.01
CA PHE A 26 1.27 -2.13 -14.78
C PHE A 26 0.97 -3.64 -14.81
N ALA A 27 1.91 -4.41 -15.37
CA ALA A 27 2.00 -5.84 -15.16
C ALA A 27 2.42 -6.12 -13.71
N LEU A 28 1.91 -7.21 -13.11
CA LEU A 28 2.42 -7.75 -11.86
C LEU A 28 3.96 -7.85 -11.93
N PRO A 29 4.71 -7.55 -10.85
CA PRO A 29 6.18 -7.62 -10.88
C PRO A 29 6.60 -9.02 -11.33
N ARG A 30 7.16 -9.11 -12.54
CA ARG A 30 7.62 -10.37 -13.12
C ARG A 30 8.82 -10.83 -12.31
N SER A 31 8.65 -11.94 -11.59
CA SER A 31 9.72 -12.65 -10.90
C SER A 31 10.94 -12.86 -11.82
N SER A 32 12.14 -12.94 -11.25
CA SER A 32 13.39 -13.27 -11.96
C SER A 32 13.28 -14.56 -12.79
N THR A 33 12.30 -15.43 -12.46
CA THR A 33 11.97 -16.68 -13.14
C THR A 33 11.32 -16.53 -14.52
N LEU A 34 10.96 -15.32 -14.97
CA LEU A 34 10.34 -15.06 -16.28
C LEU A 34 11.17 -14.09 -17.15
N ALA A 35 12.40 -13.79 -16.73
CA ALA A 35 13.20 -12.72 -17.31
C ALA A 35 13.48 -12.91 -18.82
N SER A 36 13.54 -14.14 -19.31
CA SER A 36 13.83 -14.43 -20.72
C SER A 36 12.71 -13.97 -21.68
N LEU A 37 11.48 -13.83 -21.17
CA LEU A 37 10.33 -13.39 -21.97
C LEU A 37 10.14 -11.87 -21.98
N ASN A 38 10.88 -11.12 -21.15
CA ASN A 38 10.73 -9.66 -21.02
C ASN A 38 11.11 -8.88 -22.29
N VAL A 39 11.82 -9.53 -23.21
CA VAL A 39 12.17 -8.94 -24.52
C VAL A 39 10.98 -8.88 -25.48
N TYR A 40 9.92 -9.64 -25.20
CA TYR A 40 8.73 -9.70 -26.04
C TYR A 40 7.60 -8.84 -25.47
N GLU A 41 6.97 -8.07 -26.34
CA GLU A 41 5.83 -7.24 -25.99
C GLU A 41 4.63 -8.13 -25.64
N SER A 42 4.00 -7.82 -24.50
CA SER A 42 2.87 -8.57 -23.97
C SER A 42 2.05 -7.74 -22.99
N TYR A 43 0.77 -8.09 -22.83
CA TYR A 43 -0.14 -7.47 -21.88
C TYR A 43 -1.06 -8.51 -21.25
N ASP A 44 -1.48 -8.26 -20.02
CA ASP A 44 -2.45 -9.11 -19.33
C ASP A 44 -3.86 -8.77 -19.80
N ASN A 45 -4.63 -9.80 -20.21
CA ASN A 45 -6.00 -9.61 -20.72
C ASN A 45 -6.97 -9.24 -19.59
N THR A 46 -6.76 -9.81 -18.40
CA THR A 46 -7.53 -9.50 -17.18
C THR A 46 -6.60 -9.56 -15.97
N THR A 47 -7.06 -9.08 -14.81
CA THR A 47 -6.30 -9.12 -13.56
C THR A 47 -5.85 -10.53 -13.19
N HIS A 48 -6.76 -11.51 -13.27
CA HIS A 48 -6.55 -12.82 -12.65
C HIS A 48 -6.12 -13.93 -13.61
N ILE A 49 -6.34 -13.77 -14.92
CA ILE A 49 -6.10 -14.79 -15.93
C ILE A 49 -5.82 -14.18 -17.32
N GLY A 50 -4.99 -14.83 -18.12
CA GLY A 50 -4.76 -14.46 -19.51
C GLY A 50 -3.64 -13.44 -19.70
N THR A 51 -2.70 -13.77 -20.58
CA THR A 51 -1.67 -12.85 -21.08
C THR A 51 -1.55 -13.01 -22.59
N SER A 52 -1.52 -11.91 -23.34
CA SER A 52 -1.38 -11.92 -24.80
C SER A 52 -0.02 -11.38 -25.22
N PHE A 53 0.60 -12.03 -26.19
CA PHE A 53 1.83 -11.56 -26.85
C PHE A 53 1.52 -10.90 -28.19
N THR A 54 2.25 -9.83 -28.52
CA THR A 54 2.12 -9.08 -29.78
C THR A 54 3.39 -9.20 -30.61
N GLY A 55 3.25 -9.51 -31.91
CA GLY A 55 4.37 -9.55 -32.85
C GLY A 55 5.37 -10.68 -32.65
N VAL A 56 5.02 -11.74 -31.91
CA VAL A 56 5.89 -12.88 -31.62
C VAL A 56 5.44 -14.11 -32.40
N GLN A 57 6.37 -14.82 -33.03
CA GLN A 57 6.11 -16.12 -33.66
C GLN A 57 6.66 -17.26 -32.79
N LEU A 58 5.82 -18.25 -32.48
CA LEU A 58 6.22 -19.44 -31.74
C LEU A 58 7.33 -20.23 -32.47
N SER A 59 7.34 -20.21 -33.80
CA SER A 59 8.40 -20.85 -34.58
C SER A 59 9.78 -20.21 -34.35
N GLU A 60 9.84 -18.91 -34.08
CA GLU A 60 11.07 -18.20 -33.73
C GLU A 60 11.54 -18.57 -32.32
N ILE A 61 10.61 -18.66 -31.35
CA ILE A 61 10.93 -19.13 -29.99
C ILE A 61 11.49 -20.56 -30.04
N MET A 62 10.92 -21.43 -30.87
CA MET A 62 11.39 -22.81 -31.03
C MET A 62 12.78 -22.92 -31.67
N LYS A 63 13.12 -22.02 -32.61
CA LYS A 63 14.42 -21.99 -33.31
C LYS A 63 15.50 -21.19 -32.58
N HIS A 64 15.13 -20.39 -31.59
CA HIS A 64 16.06 -19.52 -30.88
C HIS A 64 17.15 -20.33 -30.14
N ARG A 65 18.38 -19.80 -30.07
CA ARG A 65 19.52 -20.49 -29.40
C ARG A 65 19.25 -20.85 -27.94
N ASN A 66 18.40 -20.09 -27.26
CA ASN A 66 17.99 -20.31 -25.87
C ASN A 66 16.56 -20.86 -25.77
N SER A 67 16.10 -21.61 -26.78
CA SER A 67 14.71 -22.07 -26.88
C SER A 67 14.22 -22.80 -25.62
N ASP A 68 15.02 -23.70 -25.04
CA ASP A 68 14.61 -24.44 -23.84
C ASP A 68 14.36 -23.53 -22.62
N VAL A 69 15.13 -22.45 -22.47
CA VAL A 69 14.90 -21.46 -21.40
C VAL A 69 13.62 -20.69 -21.65
N LEU A 70 13.40 -20.24 -22.89
CA LEU A 70 12.20 -19.50 -23.29
C LEU A 70 10.93 -20.34 -23.11
N LEU A 71 10.96 -21.61 -23.53
CA LEU A 71 9.83 -22.51 -23.41
C LEU A 71 9.53 -22.88 -21.97
N ARG A 72 10.55 -23.10 -21.13
CA ARG A 72 10.36 -23.31 -19.69
C ARG A 72 9.72 -22.08 -19.04
N ASP A 73 10.26 -20.89 -19.29
CA ASP A 73 9.73 -19.66 -18.72
C ASP A 73 8.31 -19.38 -19.27
N LEU A 74 8.00 -19.76 -20.52
CA LEU A 74 6.65 -19.71 -21.08
C LEU A 74 5.70 -20.68 -20.37
N ALA A 75 6.14 -21.91 -20.11
CA ALA A 75 5.36 -22.89 -19.35
C ALA A 75 5.05 -22.37 -17.93
N HIS A 76 6.04 -21.74 -17.28
CA HIS A 76 5.84 -21.09 -15.98
C HIS A 76 4.86 -19.91 -16.07
N LEU A 77 4.99 -19.06 -17.09
CA LEU A 77 4.05 -17.95 -17.32
C LEU A 77 2.62 -18.47 -17.49
N VAL A 78 2.43 -19.49 -18.33
CA VAL A 78 1.12 -20.15 -18.54
C VAL A 78 0.60 -20.71 -17.21
N SER A 79 1.43 -21.40 -16.43
CA SER A 79 1.04 -21.93 -15.12
C SER A 79 0.71 -20.87 -14.07
N HIS A 80 1.30 -19.67 -14.16
CA HIS A 80 0.95 -18.53 -13.30
C HIS A 80 -0.32 -17.82 -13.75
N ARG A 81 -0.51 -17.69 -15.07
CA ARG A 81 -1.56 -16.87 -15.70
C ARG A 81 -2.76 -17.67 -16.15
N GLY A 82 -2.74 -19.00 -16.03
CA GLY A 82 -3.78 -19.92 -16.49
C GLY A 82 -3.76 -20.13 -18.00
N VAL A 83 -3.73 -19.06 -18.81
CA VAL A 83 -3.72 -19.12 -20.28
C VAL A 83 -2.90 -17.99 -20.89
N VAL A 84 -2.26 -18.26 -22.02
CA VAL A 84 -1.50 -17.30 -22.83
C VAL A 84 -1.95 -17.38 -24.30
N PHE A 85 -1.99 -16.23 -24.97
CA PHE A 85 -2.45 -16.09 -26.35
C PHE A 85 -1.38 -15.52 -27.28
N PHE A 86 -1.33 -16.04 -28.49
CA PHE A 86 -0.47 -15.58 -29.58
C PHE A 86 -1.32 -15.37 -30.84
N ARG A 87 -1.14 -14.22 -31.50
CA ARG A 87 -1.91 -13.86 -32.70
C ARG A 87 -1.20 -14.30 -33.98
N ASP A 88 -1.95 -14.78 -34.96
CA ASP A 88 -1.48 -15.12 -36.32
C ASP A 88 -0.16 -15.92 -36.35
N GLN A 89 -0.20 -17.18 -35.88
CA GLN A 89 1.00 -18.01 -35.72
C GLN A 89 1.30 -18.87 -36.94
N ASP A 90 2.57 -18.93 -37.34
CA ASP A 90 3.06 -19.65 -38.52
C ASP A 90 3.35 -21.14 -38.29
N ILE A 91 3.28 -21.63 -37.05
CA ILE A 91 3.59 -23.02 -36.72
C ILE A 91 2.68 -24.01 -37.46
N ASN A 92 3.29 -25.04 -38.05
CA ASN A 92 2.56 -26.18 -38.61
C ASN A 92 2.26 -27.24 -37.53
N ILE A 93 1.53 -28.29 -37.89
CA ILE A 93 1.10 -29.31 -36.93
C ILE A 93 2.26 -30.05 -36.27
N ASN A 94 3.33 -30.37 -37.02
CA ASN A 94 4.50 -31.05 -36.46
C ASN A 94 5.24 -30.17 -35.44
N GLN A 95 5.33 -28.87 -35.72
CA GLN A 95 5.88 -27.90 -34.78
C GLN A 95 4.99 -27.74 -33.55
N GLN A 96 3.65 -27.76 -33.70
CA GLN A 96 2.72 -27.72 -32.57
C GLN A 96 2.83 -28.96 -31.67
N ILE A 97 3.02 -30.16 -32.26
CA ILE A 97 3.30 -31.41 -31.55
C ILE A 97 4.60 -31.31 -30.74
N GLU A 98 5.69 -30.93 -31.40
CA GLU A 98 6.99 -30.76 -30.74
C GLU A 98 6.92 -29.72 -29.61
N PHE A 99 6.25 -28.59 -29.87
CA PHE A 99 6.06 -27.51 -28.92
C PHE A 99 5.27 -27.96 -27.68
N GLY A 100 4.14 -28.65 -27.87
CA GLY A 100 3.32 -29.17 -26.78
C GLY A 100 4.08 -30.16 -25.90
N ASP A 101 4.85 -31.08 -26.50
CA ASP A 101 5.65 -32.03 -25.75
C ASP A 101 6.80 -31.36 -24.98
N ARG A 102 7.51 -30.42 -25.62
CA ARG A 102 8.61 -29.67 -25.00
C ARG A 102 8.14 -28.80 -23.84
N LEU A 103 6.97 -28.16 -23.92
CA LEU A 103 6.39 -27.39 -22.81
C LEU A 103 6.25 -28.24 -21.55
N GLY A 104 5.63 -29.43 -21.67
CA GLY A 104 5.48 -30.35 -20.54
C GLY A 104 6.82 -30.88 -20.02
N ARG A 105 7.73 -31.29 -20.92
CA ARG A 105 9.06 -31.81 -20.52
C ARG A 105 9.89 -30.76 -19.77
N LEU A 106 9.91 -29.52 -20.27
CA LEU A 106 10.74 -28.45 -19.71
C LEU A 106 10.18 -27.87 -18.41
N SER A 107 8.88 -28.02 -18.17
CA SER A 107 8.22 -27.67 -16.90
C SER A 107 8.20 -28.82 -15.88
N GLY A 108 8.74 -30.00 -16.24
CA GLY A 108 8.98 -31.09 -15.30
C GLY A 108 7.91 -32.18 -15.27
N LYS A 109 7.15 -32.41 -16.35
CA LYS A 109 6.25 -33.57 -16.43
C LYS A 109 7.03 -34.89 -16.25
N PRO A 110 6.38 -35.97 -15.74
CA PRO A 110 7.01 -37.28 -15.65
C PRO A 110 7.56 -37.77 -17.00
N ALA A 111 8.74 -38.38 -17.01
CA ALA A 111 9.37 -38.88 -18.25
C ALA A 111 8.57 -39.98 -18.97
N THR A 112 7.65 -40.63 -18.25
CA THR A 112 6.72 -41.64 -18.80
C THR A 112 5.48 -41.02 -19.46
N SER A 113 5.24 -39.72 -19.30
CA SER A 113 4.09 -39.01 -19.87
C SER A 113 4.43 -38.39 -21.22
N THR A 114 3.63 -38.68 -22.24
CA THR A 114 3.76 -38.19 -23.62
C THR A 114 2.60 -37.25 -23.97
N LEU A 115 2.34 -37.06 -25.27
CA LEU A 115 1.11 -36.42 -25.72
C LEU A 115 -0.09 -37.38 -25.56
N HIS A 116 -1.25 -36.79 -25.26
CA HIS A 116 -2.50 -37.52 -25.06
C HIS A 116 -3.08 -37.98 -26.40
N LYS A 117 -3.66 -39.18 -26.38
CA LYS A 117 -4.44 -39.75 -27.48
C LYS A 117 -5.89 -39.85 -27.04
N HIS A 118 -6.81 -39.20 -27.76
CA HIS A 118 -8.20 -39.16 -27.35
C HIS A 118 -8.84 -40.56 -27.36
N PRO A 119 -9.66 -40.95 -26.36
CA PRO A 119 -10.19 -42.31 -26.25
C PRO A 119 -10.91 -42.82 -27.51
N ILE A 120 -11.59 -41.93 -28.22
CA ILE A 120 -12.46 -42.26 -29.37
C ILE A 120 -12.17 -41.47 -30.64
N SER A 121 -11.08 -40.69 -30.72
CA SER A 121 -10.75 -40.03 -31.99
C SER A 121 -10.36 -41.08 -33.02
N GLU A 122 -10.82 -40.90 -34.25
CA GLU A 122 -10.25 -41.62 -35.39
C GLU A 122 -8.81 -41.14 -35.53
N ASP A 123 -7.86 -42.06 -35.67
CA ASP A 123 -6.50 -41.73 -36.06
C ASP A 123 -6.61 -40.91 -37.35
N THR A 124 -6.52 -39.58 -37.27
CA THR A 124 -6.59 -38.74 -38.47
C THR A 124 -5.33 -39.06 -39.27
N PRO A 125 -5.42 -39.76 -40.42
CA PRO A 125 -4.23 -40.31 -41.07
C PRO A 125 -3.26 -39.21 -41.51
N GLU A 126 -3.75 -37.97 -41.64
CA GLU A 126 -3.00 -36.78 -42.02
C GLU A 126 -2.15 -36.20 -40.89
N PHE A 127 -2.56 -36.33 -39.61
CA PHE A 127 -1.93 -35.62 -38.48
C PHE A 127 -1.45 -36.52 -37.33
N GLY A 128 -1.90 -37.78 -37.27
CA GLY A 128 -1.52 -38.74 -36.24
C GLY A 128 -2.46 -38.75 -35.01
N PRO A 129 -2.34 -39.79 -34.15
CA PRO A 129 -3.25 -40.01 -33.02
C PRO A 129 -3.12 -39.00 -31.87
N GLU A 130 -2.01 -38.25 -31.81
CA GLU A 130 -1.74 -37.24 -30.78
C GLU A 130 -2.43 -35.88 -31.04
N VAL A 131 -3.10 -35.72 -32.20
CA VAL A 131 -3.77 -34.49 -32.60
C VAL A 131 -5.29 -34.66 -32.52
N SER A 132 -5.94 -33.76 -31.78
CA SER A 132 -7.40 -33.66 -31.76
C SER A 132 -7.85 -32.55 -32.71
N VAL A 133 -8.60 -32.91 -33.75
CA VAL A 133 -9.27 -31.94 -34.63
C VAL A 133 -10.56 -31.47 -33.94
N ILE A 134 -10.59 -30.20 -33.55
CA ILE A 134 -11.75 -29.55 -32.94
C ILE A 134 -12.54 -28.88 -34.06
N SER A 135 -13.65 -29.48 -34.48
CA SER A 135 -14.41 -29.07 -35.66
C SER A 135 -15.90 -29.01 -35.39
N SER A 136 -16.58 -28.01 -35.97
CA SER A 136 -18.05 -27.94 -36.03
C SER A 136 -18.65 -28.66 -37.24
N MET A 137 -17.82 -29.16 -38.15
CA MET A 137 -18.25 -29.84 -39.38
C MET A 137 -18.40 -31.35 -39.19
N ASP A 138 -17.44 -31.98 -38.49
CA ASP A 138 -17.36 -33.42 -38.25
C ASP A 138 -16.56 -33.70 -36.97
N GLY A 139 -16.86 -34.77 -36.23
CA GLY A 139 -16.06 -35.25 -35.09
C GLY A 139 -16.71 -35.15 -33.70
N ILE A 140 -15.93 -35.44 -32.66
CA ILE A 140 -16.40 -35.63 -31.27
C ILE A 140 -16.91 -34.33 -30.62
N ALA A 141 -16.51 -33.17 -31.14
CA ALA A 141 -16.96 -31.86 -30.67
C ALA A 141 -18.44 -31.55 -31.03
N VAL A 142 -19.08 -32.35 -31.90
CA VAL A 142 -20.50 -32.22 -32.28
C VAL A 142 -21.45 -32.83 -31.23
N LEU A 143 -20.94 -33.62 -30.27
CA LEU A 143 -21.74 -34.35 -29.28
C LEU A 143 -22.31 -33.49 -28.13
N GLY A 144 -22.26 -32.17 -28.23
CA GLY A 144 -22.99 -31.30 -27.31
C GLY A 144 -24.48 -31.54 -27.46
N ASP A 145 -25.12 -32.07 -26.43
CA ASP A 145 -26.57 -32.22 -26.39
C ASP A 145 -27.24 -30.86 -26.64
N HIS A 146 -27.85 -30.69 -27.83
CA HIS A 146 -28.59 -29.49 -28.20
C HIS A 146 -29.89 -29.30 -27.38
N THR A 147 -30.20 -30.19 -26.42
CA THR A 147 -31.36 -30.00 -25.55
C THR A 147 -31.22 -28.82 -24.60
N THR A 148 -29.99 -28.38 -24.26
CA THR A 148 -29.77 -27.26 -23.33
C THR A 148 -29.21 -26.02 -24.05
N LEU A 149 -29.89 -24.89 -23.90
CA LEU A 149 -29.48 -23.60 -24.48
C LEU A 149 -28.41 -22.86 -23.64
N ARG A 150 -27.94 -23.43 -22.52
CA ARG A 150 -27.04 -22.73 -21.59
C ARG A 150 -25.58 -23.10 -21.83
N ALA A 151 -24.81 -22.15 -22.37
CA ALA A 151 -23.36 -22.29 -22.58
C ALA A 151 -22.57 -22.57 -21.29
N SER A 152 -23.12 -22.26 -20.11
CA SER A 152 -22.47 -22.50 -18.82
C SER A 152 -22.36 -23.98 -18.43
N GLN A 153 -23.03 -24.91 -19.12
CA GLN A 153 -22.86 -26.35 -18.85
C GLN A 153 -21.54 -26.89 -19.41
N GLY A 154 -20.87 -26.17 -20.32
CA GLY A 154 -19.66 -26.61 -20.99
C GLY A 154 -18.35 -26.38 -20.22
N TRP A 155 -18.38 -25.79 -19.02
CA TRP A 155 -17.16 -25.49 -18.25
C TRP A 155 -16.44 -26.75 -17.77
N HIS A 156 -15.21 -26.96 -18.26
CA HIS A 156 -14.39 -28.12 -17.89
C HIS A 156 -12.89 -27.85 -17.93
N ALA A 157 -12.14 -28.74 -17.28
CA ALA A 157 -10.74 -28.98 -17.58
C ALA A 157 -10.66 -30.28 -18.40
N ASP A 158 -9.76 -30.34 -19.38
CA ASP A 158 -9.65 -31.48 -20.29
C ASP A 158 -9.26 -32.75 -19.54
N ILE A 159 -9.84 -33.88 -19.97
CA ILE A 159 -9.42 -35.25 -19.65
C ILE A 159 -9.23 -35.57 -18.15
N THR A 160 -9.96 -34.88 -17.27
CA THR A 160 -9.88 -35.11 -15.82
C THR A 160 -10.40 -36.49 -15.36
N PHE A 161 -10.90 -37.31 -16.29
CA PHE A 161 -11.28 -38.71 -16.04
C PHE A 161 -10.11 -39.69 -16.19
N GLU A 162 -8.96 -39.24 -16.71
CA GLU A 162 -7.73 -40.03 -16.77
C GLU A 162 -7.01 -40.01 -15.42
N LYS A 163 -6.32 -41.11 -15.06
CA LYS A 163 -5.55 -41.16 -13.80
C LYS A 163 -4.42 -40.13 -13.79
N VAL A 164 -3.81 -39.91 -14.95
CA VAL A 164 -2.79 -38.90 -15.20
C VAL A 164 -3.34 -37.94 -16.26
N PRO A 165 -3.99 -36.83 -15.87
CA PRO A 165 -4.62 -35.89 -16.78
C PRO A 165 -3.60 -34.92 -17.40
N SER A 166 -4.09 -33.99 -18.21
CA SER A 166 -3.25 -33.04 -18.94
C SER A 166 -2.57 -32.01 -18.04
N ASP A 167 -1.31 -31.69 -18.34
CA ASP A 167 -0.62 -30.50 -17.84
C ASP A 167 -0.94 -29.25 -18.68
N TYR A 168 -0.66 -29.29 -19.98
CA TYR A 168 -0.89 -28.17 -20.91
C TYR A 168 -1.65 -28.62 -22.16
N ALA A 169 -2.43 -27.69 -22.71
CA ALA A 169 -3.04 -27.84 -24.02
C ALA A 169 -2.74 -26.63 -24.91
N VAL A 170 -2.54 -26.91 -26.18
CA VAL A 170 -2.19 -25.95 -27.24
C VAL A 170 -3.24 -26.07 -28.33
N LEU A 171 -4.02 -25.01 -28.56
CA LEU A 171 -5.06 -24.97 -29.58
C LEU A 171 -4.74 -23.89 -30.60
N LYS A 172 -4.65 -24.28 -31.88
CA LYS A 172 -4.56 -23.37 -33.03
C LYS A 172 -5.86 -23.40 -33.83
N ILE A 173 -6.52 -22.25 -33.99
CA ILE A 173 -7.73 -22.15 -34.83
C ILE A 173 -7.36 -21.61 -36.21
N HIS A 174 -7.68 -22.35 -37.28
CA HIS A 174 -7.35 -21.97 -38.66
C HIS A 174 -8.56 -21.72 -39.56
N THR A 175 -9.72 -22.30 -39.21
CA THR A 175 -11.00 -22.07 -39.90
C THR A 175 -11.97 -21.45 -38.92
N LEU A 176 -12.57 -20.31 -39.29
CA LEU A 176 -13.44 -19.52 -38.43
C LEU A 176 -14.76 -19.19 -39.14
N PRO A 177 -15.86 -19.08 -38.39
CA PRO A 177 -17.07 -18.43 -38.88
C PRO A 177 -16.81 -16.92 -39.05
N GLU A 178 -17.75 -16.22 -39.71
CA GLU A 178 -17.67 -14.76 -39.86
C GLU A 178 -17.70 -14.04 -38.50
N THR A 179 -18.48 -14.56 -37.56
CA THR A 179 -18.56 -14.08 -36.17
C THR A 179 -18.94 -15.21 -35.22
N GLY A 180 -18.69 -15.01 -33.91
CA GLY A 180 -18.91 -16.01 -32.86
C GLY A 180 -17.81 -17.09 -32.81
N GLY A 181 -17.99 -18.09 -31.94
CA GLY A 181 -17.04 -19.19 -31.77
C GLY A 181 -15.91 -18.90 -30.81
N ASP A 182 -16.11 -17.93 -29.91
CA ASP A 182 -15.17 -17.54 -28.87
C ASP A 182 -14.92 -18.68 -27.88
N THR A 183 -13.87 -18.54 -27.09
CA THR A 183 -13.61 -19.47 -25.97
C THR A 183 -13.37 -18.67 -24.71
N LEU A 184 -13.94 -19.14 -23.60
CA LEU A 184 -13.77 -18.54 -22.29
C LEU A 184 -12.89 -19.45 -21.44
N TRP A 185 -12.04 -18.85 -20.60
CA TRP A 185 -11.26 -19.53 -19.57
C TRP A 185 -11.54 -18.93 -18.20
N ALA A 186 -11.43 -19.74 -17.15
CA ALA A 186 -11.64 -19.38 -15.75
C ALA A 186 -10.47 -19.84 -14.89
N SER A 187 -10.01 -19.00 -13.96
CA SER A 187 -8.89 -19.33 -13.07
C SER A 187 -9.31 -20.17 -11.88
N GLY A 188 -8.79 -21.40 -11.79
CA GLY A 188 -8.96 -22.27 -10.62
C GLY A 188 -8.24 -21.78 -9.36
N TYR A 189 -7.16 -20.99 -9.52
CA TYR A 189 -6.52 -20.30 -8.38
C TYR A 189 -7.44 -19.24 -7.79
N GLU A 190 -7.99 -18.37 -8.65
CA GLU A 190 -8.88 -17.31 -8.18
C GLU A 190 -10.19 -17.88 -7.63
N ALA A 191 -10.70 -18.96 -8.26
CA ALA A 191 -11.83 -19.70 -7.73
C ALA A 191 -11.55 -20.18 -6.30
N TYR A 192 -10.38 -20.77 -6.03
CA TYR A 192 -9.98 -21.17 -4.68
C TYR A 192 -9.81 -19.97 -3.72
N ASP A 193 -9.07 -18.94 -4.13
CA ASP A 193 -8.74 -17.76 -3.32
C ASP A 193 -9.97 -16.96 -2.87
N ARG A 194 -11.11 -17.10 -3.57
CA ARG A 194 -12.39 -16.44 -3.23
C ARG A 194 -13.28 -17.22 -2.29
N LEU A 195 -13.01 -18.51 -2.10
CA LEU A 195 -13.75 -19.29 -1.11
C LEU A 195 -13.44 -18.74 0.28
N SER A 196 -14.43 -18.75 1.17
CA SER A 196 -14.19 -18.37 2.56
C SER A 196 -13.13 -19.28 3.18
N PRO A 197 -12.30 -18.81 4.13
CA PRO A 197 -11.29 -19.65 4.76
C PRO A 197 -11.87 -20.92 5.40
N ALA A 198 -13.12 -20.88 5.88
CA ALA A 198 -13.81 -22.06 6.40
C ALA A 198 -14.12 -23.08 5.30
N PHE A 199 -14.61 -22.62 4.15
CA PHE A 199 -14.94 -23.49 3.03
C PHE A 199 -13.68 -24.02 2.33
N GLN A 200 -12.60 -23.22 2.28
CA GLN A 200 -11.27 -23.71 1.87
C GLN A 200 -10.85 -24.91 2.72
N ARG A 201 -10.80 -24.76 4.06
CA ARG A 201 -10.45 -25.86 4.97
C ARG A 201 -11.35 -27.08 4.85
N PHE A 202 -12.64 -26.86 4.60
CA PHE A 202 -13.60 -27.94 4.39
C PHE A 202 -13.30 -28.75 3.12
N LEU A 203 -12.96 -28.09 2.02
CA LEU A 203 -12.69 -28.74 0.73
C LEU A 203 -11.27 -29.32 0.64
N GLU A 204 -10.32 -28.78 1.40
CA GLU A 204 -8.96 -29.29 1.49
C GLU A 204 -8.96 -30.73 2.02
N GLY A 205 -8.39 -31.66 1.25
CA GLY A 205 -8.33 -33.08 1.57
C GLY A 205 -9.51 -33.92 1.05
N LEU A 206 -10.60 -33.30 0.56
CA LEU A 206 -11.68 -34.04 -0.10
C LEU A 206 -11.25 -34.54 -1.49
N THR A 207 -11.85 -35.64 -1.93
CA THR A 207 -11.62 -36.23 -3.25
C THR A 207 -12.91 -36.41 -4.03
N ALA A 208 -12.82 -36.32 -5.35
CA ALA A 208 -13.96 -36.43 -6.24
C ALA A 208 -13.71 -37.45 -7.37
N VAL A 209 -14.77 -38.14 -7.76
CA VAL A 209 -14.80 -39.06 -8.90
C VAL A 209 -15.05 -38.26 -10.18
N HIS A 210 -14.18 -38.45 -11.15
CA HIS A 210 -14.32 -37.92 -12.51
C HIS A 210 -14.56 -39.10 -13.46
N ASN A 211 -15.60 -39.02 -14.28
CA ASN A 211 -16.05 -40.12 -15.13
C ASN A 211 -16.41 -39.62 -16.53
N ALA A 212 -15.97 -40.36 -17.55
CA ALA A 212 -16.33 -40.14 -18.95
C ALA A 212 -16.76 -41.43 -19.67
N ASP A 213 -17.49 -42.31 -18.98
CA ASP A 213 -17.94 -43.59 -19.56
C ASP A 213 -18.90 -43.42 -20.74
N PHE A 214 -19.45 -42.23 -20.96
CA PHE A 214 -20.19 -41.92 -22.18
C PHE A 214 -19.34 -42.14 -23.45
N PHE A 215 -18.02 -42.04 -23.39
CA PHE A 215 -17.13 -42.41 -24.50
C PHE A 215 -17.10 -43.91 -24.75
N ASN A 216 -17.21 -44.75 -23.72
CA ASN A 216 -17.33 -46.20 -23.90
C ASN A 216 -18.64 -46.56 -24.60
N VAL A 217 -19.74 -45.91 -24.21
CA VAL A 217 -21.05 -46.07 -24.87
C VAL A 217 -20.95 -45.65 -26.34
N TYR A 218 -20.34 -44.49 -26.61
CA TYR A 218 -20.13 -44.02 -27.98
C TYR A 218 -19.29 -44.99 -28.81
N ALA A 219 -18.16 -45.47 -28.26
CA ALA A 219 -17.29 -46.42 -28.94
C ALA A 219 -18.02 -47.72 -29.30
N GLN A 220 -18.80 -48.26 -28.36
CA GLN A 220 -19.61 -49.47 -28.57
C GLN A 220 -20.68 -49.27 -29.66
N THR A 221 -21.41 -48.15 -29.63
CA THR A 221 -22.46 -47.86 -30.62
C THR A 221 -21.91 -47.66 -32.03
N ARG A 222 -20.67 -47.20 -32.17
CA ARG A 222 -20.01 -46.95 -33.46
C ARG A 222 -19.04 -48.06 -33.88
N GLY A 223 -18.86 -49.11 -33.07
CA GLY A 223 -17.88 -50.17 -33.33
C GLY A 223 -16.43 -49.70 -33.28
N LEU A 224 -16.14 -48.62 -32.55
CA LEU A 224 -14.80 -48.07 -32.37
C LEU A 224 -14.10 -48.75 -31.17
N LYS A 225 -12.77 -48.84 -31.23
CA LYS A 225 -11.94 -49.32 -30.12
C LYS A 225 -11.42 -48.13 -29.32
N ILE A 226 -11.45 -48.23 -27.99
CA ILE A 226 -10.79 -47.25 -27.12
C ILE A 226 -9.28 -47.29 -27.34
N GLN A 227 -8.68 -46.12 -27.57
CA GLN A 227 -7.23 -45.98 -27.74
C GLN A 227 -6.46 -46.27 -26.45
N ASP A 228 -5.27 -46.86 -26.58
CA ASP A 228 -4.40 -47.28 -25.46
C ASP A 228 -2.93 -47.42 -25.94
N PRO A 229 -1.91 -46.91 -25.22
CA PRO A 229 -1.99 -46.02 -24.04
C PRO A 229 -2.32 -44.58 -24.42
N ARG A 230 -3.07 -43.89 -23.56
CA ARG A 230 -3.51 -42.50 -23.78
C ARG A 230 -2.55 -41.50 -23.16
N GLY A 231 -1.29 -41.61 -23.58
CA GLY A 231 -0.20 -40.71 -23.21
C GLY A 231 0.48 -40.98 -21.86
N SER A 232 0.05 -41.97 -21.10
CA SER A 232 0.71 -42.45 -19.88
C SER A 232 0.52 -43.95 -19.72
N PRO A 233 1.49 -44.70 -19.16
CA PRO A 233 1.33 -46.12 -18.86
C PRO A 233 0.23 -46.42 -17.82
N GLU A 234 -0.28 -45.41 -17.12
CA GLU A 234 -1.41 -45.55 -16.18
C GLU A 234 -2.77 -45.30 -16.82
N ASN A 235 -2.80 -44.63 -17.98
CA ASN A 235 -3.98 -44.27 -18.76
C ASN A 235 -4.27 -45.35 -19.82
N THR A 236 -4.55 -46.56 -19.35
CA THR A 236 -4.72 -47.76 -20.18
C THR A 236 -6.09 -48.42 -19.94
N GLY A 237 -6.52 -49.25 -20.87
CA GLY A 237 -7.80 -49.97 -20.81
C GLY A 237 -9.02 -49.07 -21.02
N SER A 238 -10.20 -49.66 -20.84
CA SER A 238 -11.51 -49.01 -21.08
C SER A 238 -12.09 -48.29 -19.86
N ASN A 239 -11.47 -48.35 -18.69
CA ASN A 239 -11.99 -47.65 -17.51
C ASN A 239 -11.63 -46.15 -17.59
N LEU A 240 -12.61 -45.32 -17.94
CA LEU A 240 -12.47 -43.86 -18.06
C LEU A 240 -12.97 -43.15 -16.80
N THR A 241 -12.46 -43.61 -15.65
CA THR A 241 -12.79 -43.07 -14.33
C THR A 241 -11.53 -42.87 -13.50
N ALA A 242 -11.43 -41.72 -12.85
CA ALA A 242 -10.35 -41.38 -11.92
C ALA A 242 -10.89 -40.69 -10.65
N VAL A 243 -10.10 -40.75 -9.58
CA VAL A 243 -10.35 -40.04 -8.33
C VAL A 243 -9.24 -39.01 -8.13
N HIS A 244 -9.64 -37.75 -7.92
CA HIS A 244 -8.73 -36.62 -7.80
C HIS A 244 -9.09 -35.77 -6.58
N PRO A 245 -8.13 -35.05 -5.99
CA PRO A 245 -8.43 -34.10 -4.92
C PRO A 245 -9.28 -32.94 -5.44
N VAL A 246 -10.25 -32.49 -4.64
CA VAL A 246 -11.12 -31.34 -4.96
C VAL A 246 -10.30 -30.05 -5.02
N ILE A 247 -9.36 -29.89 -4.10
CA ILE A 247 -8.32 -28.85 -4.13
C ILE A 247 -6.99 -29.53 -4.42
N ARG A 248 -6.33 -29.13 -5.50
CA ARG A 248 -5.02 -29.67 -5.88
C ARG A 248 -3.91 -28.64 -5.72
N THR A 249 -2.67 -29.12 -5.71
CA THR A 249 -1.46 -28.30 -5.82
C THR A 249 -0.96 -28.33 -7.27
N ASN A 250 -0.62 -27.17 -7.83
CA ASN A 250 0.08 -27.10 -9.11
C ASN A 250 1.59 -27.28 -8.87
N PRO A 251 2.26 -28.30 -9.47
CA PRO A 251 3.68 -28.58 -9.20
C PRO A 251 4.65 -27.52 -9.71
N VAL A 252 4.25 -26.69 -10.68
CA VAL A 252 5.10 -25.64 -11.25
C VAL A 252 5.09 -24.39 -10.37
N THR A 253 3.92 -24.01 -9.84
CA THR A 253 3.77 -22.78 -9.04
C THR A 253 3.78 -23.02 -7.53
N GLY A 254 3.46 -24.25 -7.09
CA GLY A 254 3.20 -24.57 -5.69
C GLY A 254 1.88 -24.02 -5.16
N PHE A 255 0.98 -23.54 -6.02
CA PHE A 255 -0.28 -22.92 -5.61
C PHE A 255 -1.44 -23.92 -5.51
N LYS A 256 -2.37 -23.65 -4.61
CA LYS A 256 -3.67 -24.35 -4.48
C LYS A 256 -4.65 -23.89 -5.55
N SER A 257 -5.32 -24.84 -6.19
CA SER A 257 -6.36 -24.61 -7.21
C SER A 257 -7.56 -25.52 -6.98
N LEU A 258 -8.76 -24.99 -7.23
CA LEU A 258 -9.95 -25.81 -7.39
C LEU A 258 -9.78 -26.77 -8.58
N PHE A 259 -10.24 -28.02 -8.47
CA PHE A 259 -10.09 -29.05 -9.50
C PHE A 259 -11.32 -29.97 -9.64
N VAL A 260 -12.49 -29.37 -9.68
CA VAL A 260 -13.75 -30.04 -10.01
C VAL A 260 -14.45 -29.29 -11.14
N ASN A 261 -15.20 -29.99 -11.98
CA ASN A 261 -15.90 -29.37 -13.11
C ASN A 261 -17.25 -30.05 -13.40
N LYS A 262 -18.15 -29.31 -14.06
CA LYS A 262 -19.53 -29.74 -14.29
C LYS A 262 -19.63 -30.94 -15.23
N THR A 263 -18.71 -31.06 -16.18
CA THR A 263 -18.73 -32.11 -17.22
C THR A 263 -18.38 -33.49 -16.66
N PHE A 264 -17.23 -33.62 -15.99
CA PHE A 264 -16.66 -34.91 -15.63
C PHE A 264 -16.86 -35.28 -14.16
N THR A 265 -16.90 -34.31 -13.24
CA THR A 265 -17.01 -34.61 -11.81
C THR A 265 -18.42 -35.08 -11.45
N LYS A 266 -18.53 -36.25 -10.82
CA LYS A 266 -19.83 -36.88 -10.50
C LYS A 266 -20.14 -36.88 -9.00
N ARG A 267 -19.12 -37.00 -8.15
CA ARG A 267 -19.32 -37.15 -6.71
C ARG A 267 -18.07 -36.81 -5.90
N ILE A 268 -18.23 -36.13 -4.78
CA ILE A 268 -17.24 -36.00 -3.70
C ILE A 268 -17.39 -37.21 -2.76
N LEU A 269 -16.32 -37.97 -2.57
CA LEU A 269 -16.37 -39.30 -1.95
C LEU A 269 -16.65 -39.25 -0.44
N GLU A 270 -16.10 -38.25 0.24
CA GLU A 270 -16.21 -38.10 1.69
C GLU A 270 -17.54 -37.49 2.13
N LEU A 271 -18.40 -37.09 1.19
CA LEU A 271 -19.71 -36.52 1.45
C LEU A 271 -20.84 -37.51 1.11
N THR A 272 -21.99 -37.34 1.75
CA THR A 272 -23.21 -38.01 1.31
C THR A 272 -23.58 -37.56 -0.11
N PRO A 273 -24.38 -38.35 -0.87
CA PRO A 273 -24.73 -37.98 -2.24
C PRO A 273 -25.37 -36.58 -2.34
N ASP A 274 -26.27 -36.24 -1.41
CA ASP A 274 -27.00 -34.97 -1.42
C ASP A 274 -26.09 -33.78 -1.10
N GLU A 275 -25.22 -33.93 -0.10
CA GLU A 275 -24.19 -32.92 0.22
C GLU A 275 -23.21 -32.72 -0.95
N SER A 276 -22.74 -33.82 -1.54
CA SER A 276 -21.87 -33.78 -2.72
C SER A 276 -22.53 -33.02 -3.87
N ASN A 277 -23.79 -33.29 -4.17
CA ASN A 277 -24.52 -32.61 -5.24
C ASN A 277 -24.61 -31.10 -4.97
N ASN A 278 -25.00 -30.71 -3.75
CA ASN A 278 -25.10 -29.31 -3.36
C ASN A 278 -23.75 -28.57 -3.44
N VAL A 279 -22.68 -29.20 -2.96
CA VAL A 279 -21.32 -28.63 -2.99
C VAL A 279 -20.82 -28.51 -4.43
N LEU A 280 -20.96 -29.56 -5.24
CA LEU A 280 -20.52 -29.53 -6.64
C LEU A 280 -21.33 -28.51 -7.47
N ASP A 281 -22.62 -28.36 -7.22
CA ASP A 281 -23.44 -27.35 -7.89
C ASP A 281 -23.04 -25.93 -7.50
N TYR A 282 -22.73 -25.69 -6.22
CA TYR A 282 -22.17 -24.40 -5.79
C TYR A 282 -20.82 -24.13 -6.46
N LEU A 283 -19.90 -25.09 -6.47
CA LEU A 283 -18.57 -24.93 -7.06
C LEU A 283 -18.62 -24.73 -8.58
N ALA A 284 -19.56 -25.39 -9.27
CA ALA A 284 -19.80 -25.17 -10.69
C ALA A 284 -20.29 -23.74 -10.98
N LYS A 285 -21.26 -23.24 -10.20
CA LYS A 285 -21.73 -21.85 -10.29
C LYS A 285 -20.62 -20.86 -9.96
N HIS A 286 -19.82 -21.15 -8.94
CA HIS A 286 -18.67 -20.34 -8.55
C HIS A 286 -17.65 -20.18 -9.69
N ILE A 287 -17.50 -21.17 -10.57
CA ILE A 287 -16.68 -21.03 -11.78
C ILE A 287 -17.45 -20.22 -12.85
N SER A 288 -18.70 -20.59 -13.15
CA SER A 288 -19.43 -20.05 -14.31
C SER A 288 -19.95 -18.62 -14.14
N GLU A 289 -20.33 -18.22 -12.92
CA GLU A 289 -21.00 -16.95 -12.63
C GLU A 289 -20.03 -15.84 -12.19
N ASN A 290 -18.81 -16.19 -11.77
CA ASN A 290 -17.79 -15.19 -11.41
C ASN A 290 -17.06 -14.71 -12.67
N HIS A 291 -17.59 -13.70 -13.35
CA HIS A 291 -17.01 -13.21 -14.60
C HIS A 291 -15.63 -12.56 -14.43
N ASP A 292 -15.31 -12.06 -13.23
CA ASP A 292 -14.05 -11.37 -12.95
C ASP A 292 -12.85 -12.31 -12.73
N LEU A 293 -13.07 -13.63 -12.60
CA LEU A 293 -12.01 -14.64 -12.68
C LEU A 293 -11.85 -15.25 -14.09
N GLN A 294 -12.60 -14.75 -15.07
CA GLN A 294 -12.66 -15.28 -16.42
C GLN A 294 -12.00 -14.36 -17.44
N VAL A 295 -11.54 -14.93 -18.55
CA VAL A 295 -11.16 -14.21 -19.77
C VAL A 295 -11.89 -14.82 -20.96
N ARG A 296 -12.46 -13.97 -21.81
CA ARG A 296 -13.05 -14.35 -23.10
C ARG A 296 -12.08 -13.99 -24.22
N PHE A 297 -11.75 -14.95 -25.08
CA PHE A 297 -10.89 -14.73 -26.23
C PHE A 297 -11.68 -14.87 -27.53
N LYS A 298 -11.70 -13.78 -28.30
CA LYS A 298 -12.20 -13.76 -29.67
C LYS A 298 -11.09 -14.18 -30.62
N TRP A 299 -11.31 -15.29 -31.31
CA TRP A 299 -10.34 -15.90 -32.21
C TRP A 299 -10.18 -15.10 -33.52
N GLN A 300 -8.95 -15.08 -34.03
CA GLN A 300 -8.59 -14.72 -35.40
C GLN A 300 -7.88 -15.89 -36.06
N LYS A 301 -7.75 -15.83 -37.39
CA LYS A 301 -7.15 -16.91 -38.17
C LYS A 301 -5.71 -17.14 -37.71
N ASN A 302 -5.37 -18.40 -37.48
CA ASN A 302 -4.07 -18.88 -37.02
C ASN A 302 -3.67 -18.50 -35.59
N ASP A 303 -4.58 -17.93 -34.80
CA ASP A 303 -4.31 -17.68 -33.40
C ASP A 303 -4.06 -18.98 -32.62
N VAL A 304 -3.21 -18.88 -31.60
CA VAL A 304 -2.88 -19.98 -30.69
C VAL A 304 -3.18 -19.57 -29.25
N ALA A 305 -3.89 -20.44 -28.53
CA ALA A 305 -4.01 -20.38 -27.07
C ALA A 305 -3.26 -21.56 -26.43
N ILE A 306 -2.56 -21.27 -25.34
CA ILE A 306 -1.85 -22.25 -24.52
C ILE A 306 -2.34 -22.09 -23.10
N TRP A 307 -2.92 -23.13 -22.50
CA TRP A 307 -3.38 -23.08 -21.11
C TRP A 307 -2.82 -24.22 -20.27
N ASP A 308 -2.69 -23.95 -18.97
CA ASP A 308 -2.37 -24.94 -17.97
C ASP A 308 -3.67 -25.60 -17.49
N ASN A 309 -3.90 -26.82 -17.95
CA ASN A 309 -5.13 -27.57 -17.71
C ASN A 309 -5.25 -28.03 -16.25
N ARG A 310 -4.20 -27.90 -15.44
CA ARG A 310 -4.25 -28.17 -14.00
C ARG A 310 -5.00 -27.08 -13.25
N VAL A 311 -5.11 -25.87 -13.82
CA VAL A 311 -5.60 -24.67 -13.10
C VAL A 311 -6.53 -23.78 -13.92
N ALA A 312 -6.77 -24.11 -15.18
CA ALA A 312 -7.71 -23.39 -16.03
C ALA A 312 -8.90 -24.28 -16.40
N PHE A 313 -10.11 -23.76 -16.18
CA PHE A 313 -11.33 -24.31 -16.78
C PHE A 313 -11.62 -23.52 -18.05
N HIS A 314 -12.30 -24.13 -19.02
CA HIS A 314 -12.69 -23.46 -20.24
C HIS A 314 -14.03 -23.96 -20.77
N THR A 315 -14.64 -23.14 -21.62
CA THR A 315 -15.85 -23.49 -22.36
C THR A 315 -15.82 -22.84 -23.74
N ALA A 316 -16.29 -23.57 -24.75
CA ALA A 316 -16.51 -23.03 -26.08
C ALA A 316 -17.86 -22.31 -26.12
N THR A 317 -17.95 -21.24 -26.92
CA THR A 317 -19.21 -20.56 -27.21
C THR A 317 -19.72 -21.01 -28.57
N ASN A 318 -20.88 -21.67 -28.59
CA ASN A 318 -21.52 -22.15 -29.81
C ASN A 318 -22.51 -21.09 -30.36
N ASP A 319 -22.04 -19.85 -30.52
CA ASP A 319 -22.82 -18.67 -30.94
C ASP A 319 -22.56 -18.25 -32.41
N TYR A 320 -22.33 -19.22 -33.30
CA TYR A 320 -21.93 -18.97 -34.68
C TYR A 320 -22.64 -19.87 -35.69
N GLU A 321 -22.73 -19.38 -36.93
CA GLU A 321 -23.11 -20.15 -38.11
C GLU A 321 -21.88 -20.40 -39.00
N GLY A 322 -21.83 -21.56 -39.65
CA GLY A 322 -20.74 -21.94 -40.54
C GLY A 322 -19.62 -22.75 -39.89
N ASN A 323 -18.47 -22.79 -40.57
CA ASN A 323 -17.39 -23.74 -40.27
C ASN A 323 -16.39 -23.16 -39.27
N ARG A 324 -16.15 -23.88 -38.18
CA ARG A 324 -15.10 -23.60 -37.19
C ARG A 324 -14.22 -24.82 -37.03
N GLN A 325 -12.91 -24.68 -37.22
CA GLN A 325 -11.96 -25.78 -37.09
C GLN A 325 -10.61 -25.32 -36.56
N GLY A 326 -10.04 -26.14 -35.68
CA GLY A 326 -8.67 -26.00 -35.23
C GLY A 326 -8.07 -27.31 -34.74
N ASN A 327 -6.76 -27.28 -34.53
CA ASN A 327 -5.99 -28.44 -34.11
C ASN A 327 -5.52 -28.25 -32.67
N ARG A 328 -5.78 -29.25 -31.83
CA ARG A 328 -5.39 -29.27 -30.42
C ARG A 328 -4.35 -30.37 -30.17
N VAL A 329 -3.27 -29.97 -29.50
CA VAL A 329 -2.26 -30.88 -28.94
C VAL A 329 -2.35 -30.78 -27.43
N VAL A 330 -2.38 -31.93 -26.75
CA VAL A 330 -2.56 -32.01 -25.30
C VAL A 330 -1.40 -32.81 -24.72
N SER A 331 -0.61 -32.19 -23.84
CA SER A 331 0.45 -32.88 -23.09
C SER A 331 -0.15 -33.53 -21.83
N VAL A 332 0.34 -34.70 -21.47
CA VAL A 332 -0.01 -35.42 -20.24
C VAL A 332 0.97 -35.05 -19.14
N GLY A 333 0.45 -34.69 -17.97
CA GLY A 333 1.24 -34.25 -16.83
C GLY A 333 1.51 -35.36 -15.82
N GLU A 334 1.29 -35.00 -14.56
CA GLU A 334 1.39 -35.83 -13.37
C GLU A 334 0.01 -36.20 -12.80
N LYS A 335 -0.01 -37.23 -11.95
CA LYS A 335 -1.20 -37.57 -11.16
C LYS A 335 -1.52 -36.40 -10.20
N PRO A 336 -2.77 -35.88 -10.17
CA PRO A 336 -3.12 -34.76 -9.31
C PRO A 336 -2.95 -35.12 -7.82
N TYR A 337 -2.40 -34.18 -7.06
CA TYR A 337 -2.17 -34.33 -5.62
C TYR A 337 -2.50 -33.04 -4.88
N PHE A 338 -2.71 -33.15 -3.57
CA PHE A 338 -2.85 -32.04 -2.65
C PHE A 338 -1.70 -32.08 -1.65
N ASP A 339 -0.90 -31.01 -1.60
CA ASP A 339 0.10 -30.78 -0.55
C ASP A 339 -0.47 -29.82 0.50
N PRO A 340 -0.67 -30.24 1.76
CA PRO A 340 -1.14 -29.36 2.83
C PRO A 340 -0.29 -28.11 3.05
N ASN A 341 1.01 -28.17 2.72
CA ASN A 341 1.96 -27.06 2.88
C ASN A 341 1.93 -26.06 1.70
N SER A 342 1.26 -26.42 0.61
CA SER A 342 1.08 -25.52 -0.53
C SER A 342 0.27 -24.29 -0.12
N LYS A 343 0.45 -23.19 -0.85
CA LYS A 343 -0.16 -21.90 -0.50
C LYS A 343 -1.25 -21.55 -1.50
N SER A 344 -2.21 -20.75 -1.07
CA SER A 344 -3.09 -20.05 -2.01
C SER A 344 -2.26 -19.09 -2.87
N ARG A 345 -2.72 -18.75 -4.09
CA ARG A 345 -1.96 -17.84 -4.97
C ARG A 345 -1.82 -16.46 -4.31
N ARG A 346 -2.90 -15.90 -3.76
CA ARG A 346 -2.84 -14.64 -2.98
C ARG A 346 -1.84 -14.71 -1.82
N ALA A 347 -1.84 -15.80 -1.06
CA ALA A 347 -0.91 -15.98 0.06
C ALA A 347 0.55 -16.09 -0.39
N ALA A 348 0.82 -16.80 -1.49
CA ALA A 348 2.16 -16.98 -2.03
C ALA A 348 2.73 -15.68 -2.63
N LEU A 349 1.88 -14.89 -3.29
CA LEU A 349 2.25 -13.60 -3.88
C LEU A 349 2.25 -12.44 -2.86
N GLY A 350 2.01 -12.71 -1.57
CA GLY A 350 1.97 -11.67 -0.54
C GLY A 350 0.78 -10.72 -0.65
N MET A 351 -0.23 -11.06 -1.46
CA MET A 351 -1.49 -10.33 -1.64
C MET A 351 -2.47 -10.62 -0.49
N LYS A 352 -2.00 -10.54 0.77
CA LYS A 352 -2.93 -10.47 1.90
C LYS A 352 -3.49 -9.06 1.94
N PRO A 353 -4.82 -8.88 2.04
CA PRO A 353 -5.35 -7.54 2.27
C PRO A 353 -4.81 -7.02 3.61
N ALA A 354 -4.40 -5.75 3.62
CA ALA A 354 -3.95 -5.12 4.86
C ALA A 354 -5.18 -4.91 5.75
N VAL A 355 -5.12 -5.40 6.99
CA VAL A 355 -6.14 -5.08 8.01
C VAL A 355 -5.98 -3.60 8.33
N ILE A 356 -7.06 -2.83 8.17
CA ILE A 356 -7.10 -1.42 8.55
C ILE A 356 -7.49 -1.33 10.04
N ALA A 357 -8.73 -1.64 10.36
CA ALA A 357 -9.25 -1.53 11.72
C ALA A 357 -10.56 -2.31 11.86
N PRO A 358 -11.00 -2.62 13.09
CA PRO A 358 -12.40 -2.94 13.35
C PRO A 358 -13.33 -1.86 12.78
N LEU A 359 -14.43 -2.27 12.13
CA LEU A 359 -15.40 -1.36 11.50
C LEU A 359 -15.91 -0.30 12.47
N GLN A 360 -16.16 -0.68 13.73
CA GLN A 360 -16.59 0.23 14.79
C GLN A 360 -15.64 1.43 15.00
N ASN A 361 -14.34 1.27 14.76
CA ASN A 361 -13.36 2.35 14.96
C ASN A 361 -13.53 3.44 13.89
N LEU A 362 -14.05 3.06 12.71
CA LEU A 362 -14.36 3.99 11.63
C LEU A 362 -15.61 4.81 11.91
N PHE A 363 -16.41 4.46 12.92
CA PHE A 363 -17.62 5.21 13.23
C PHE A 363 -17.37 6.60 13.81
N THR A 364 -16.13 6.84 14.24
CA THR A 364 -15.72 8.08 14.91
C THR A 364 -15.59 9.27 13.97
N HIS A 365 -15.20 9.06 12.71
CA HIS A 365 -14.92 10.13 11.75
C HIS A 365 -15.33 9.73 10.33
N SER A 366 -15.42 10.71 9.44
CA SER A 366 -15.71 10.51 8.01
C SER A 366 -14.43 10.20 7.20
N ARG A 367 -13.25 10.51 7.74
CA ARG A 367 -11.97 10.42 7.04
C ARG A 367 -10.87 9.92 7.96
N PHE A 368 -9.99 9.08 7.44
CA PHE A 368 -8.83 8.56 8.16
C PHE A 368 -7.61 8.53 7.26
N LEU A 369 -6.47 8.99 7.77
CA LEU A 369 -5.19 8.80 7.10
C LEU A 369 -4.55 7.51 7.58
N LEU A 370 -3.98 6.82 6.60
CA LEU A 370 -3.43 5.49 6.70
C LEU A 370 -2.00 5.56 6.20
N THR A 371 -1.02 5.10 6.97
CA THR A 371 0.33 4.87 6.45
C THR A 371 0.61 3.38 6.50
N LEU A 372 0.95 2.80 5.35
CA LEU A 372 1.38 1.42 5.23
C LEU A 372 2.90 1.34 5.13
N ARG A 373 3.48 0.29 5.70
CA ARG A 373 4.90 -0.06 5.49
C ARG A 373 5.02 -1.47 4.95
N SER A 374 5.78 -1.64 3.86
CA SER A 374 6.07 -2.97 3.30
C SER A 374 7.19 -3.65 4.08
N GLN A 375 7.37 -4.97 3.91
CA GLN A 375 8.49 -5.70 4.50
C GLN A 375 9.86 -5.13 4.02
N GLU A 376 9.90 -4.63 2.79
CA GLU A 376 11.08 -4.01 2.18
C GLU A 376 11.36 -2.57 2.66
N GLY A 377 10.54 -2.05 3.59
CA GLY A 377 10.74 -0.73 4.19
C GLY A 377 10.12 0.43 3.41
N LYS A 378 9.35 0.17 2.35
CA LYS A 378 8.64 1.22 1.61
C LYS A 378 7.44 1.74 2.39
N TYR A 379 7.23 3.05 2.36
CA TYR A 379 6.08 3.70 2.97
C TYR A 379 5.06 4.07 1.91
N HIS A 380 3.78 3.90 2.22
CA HIS A 380 2.70 4.30 1.34
C HIS A 380 1.57 4.99 2.11
N GLY A 381 1.24 6.22 1.71
CA GLY A 381 0.29 7.08 2.42
C GLY A 381 -1.07 7.07 1.72
N LEU A 382 -2.10 6.64 2.42
CA LEU A 382 -3.46 6.47 1.92
C LEU A 382 -4.47 7.24 2.76
N ILE A 383 -5.65 7.46 2.20
CA ILE A 383 -6.79 8.06 2.89
C ILE A 383 -8.01 7.17 2.71
N LEU A 384 -8.71 6.94 3.81
CA LEU A 384 -9.99 6.25 3.85
C LEU A 384 -11.10 7.28 4.03
N PHE A 385 -12.10 7.23 3.15
CA PHE A 385 -13.35 7.95 3.26
C PHE A 385 -14.46 6.98 3.71
N ARG A 386 -15.17 7.37 4.76
CA ARG A 386 -16.42 6.78 5.19
C ARG A 386 -17.51 7.81 4.94
N LEU A 387 -18.38 7.53 4.00
CA LEU A 387 -19.52 8.39 3.72
C LEU A 387 -20.71 7.95 4.58
N SER A 388 -21.46 8.93 5.10
CA SER A 388 -22.59 8.66 5.99
C SER A 388 -23.68 7.88 5.27
N THR A 389 -24.06 6.73 5.82
CA THR A 389 -25.33 6.09 5.49
C THR A 389 -26.45 6.93 6.06
N GLY A 390 -27.36 7.44 5.23
CA GLY A 390 -28.57 8.09 5.71
C GLY A 390 -29.29 7.24 6.74
N VAL A 391 -29.49 7.81 7.94
CA VAL A 391 -30.39 7.38 9.03
C VAL A 391 -30.11 5.99 9.64
N HIS A 392 -29.57 6.00 10.87
CA HIS A 392 -29.87 4.96 11.87
C HIS A 392 -30.77 5.57 12.95
N PRO A 393 -31.81 4.87 13.44
CA PRO A 393 -32.66 5.37 14.52
C PRO A 393 -31.89 5.37 15.84
N CYS A 394 -31.77 6.54 16.46
CA CYS A 394 -31.21 6.70 17.79
C CYS A 394 -31.98 5.85 18.82
N PHE A 395 -31.25 4.98 19.52
CA PHE A 395 -31.61 4.54 20.86
C PHE A 395 -31.26 5.67 21.83
N ASP A 396 -32.21 6.58 22.09
CA ASP A 396 -32.11 7.51 23.22
C ASP A 396 -33.09 7.11 24.32
N GLY A 397 -32.53 6.58 25.40
CA GLY A 397 -33.22 6.51 26.68
C GLY A 397 -32.90 7.76 27.50
N LYS A 398 -33.92 8.63 27.71
CA LYS A 398 -34.47 8.97 29.05
C LYS A 398 -35.39 10.20 29.04
N HIS A 399 -36.60 9.94 29.52
CA HIS A 399 -37.44 10.72 30.44
C HIS A 399 -38.26 11.96 30.04
N LYS A 400 -39.59 11.73 30.16
CA LYS A 400 -40.71 12.60 30.60
C LYS A 400 -41.17 13.63 29.56
N VAL A 401 -42.47 13.78 29.27
CA VAL A 401 -43.58 14.09 30.18
C VAL A 401 -44.90 13.47 29.67
N ALA A 402 -45.81 13.16 30.60
CA ALA A 402 -47.15 12.65 30.36
C ALA A 402 -48.08 13.67 29.71
N ASP A 403 -48.98 13.23 28.83
CA ASP A 403 -50.38 13.69 28.87
C ASP A 403 -51.32 12.72 28.12
N ASP A 404 -52.54 12.65 28.63
CA ASP A 404 -53.65 11.76 28.26
C ASP A 404 -54.14 11.93 26.81
N THR A 405 -54.57 10.84 26.16
CA THR A 405 -56.01 10.56 25.86
C THR A 405 -56.23 9.34 24.95
N ASP A 406 -57.32 8.64 25.27
CA ASP A 406 -57.97 7.49 24.64
C ASP A 406 -58.19 7.55 23.11
N GLU A 407 -58.06 6.41 22.41
CA GLU A 407 -59.19 5.57 21.95
C GLU A 407 -58.79 4.50 20.89
N ALA A 408 -59.11 3.24 21.22
CA ALA A 408 -59.80 2.24 20.38
C ALA A 408 -59.21 1.73 19.04
N ARG A 409 -58.74 0.46 19.04
CA ARG A 409 -59.42 -0.77 18.47
C ARG A 409 -58.47 -1.80 17.80
N GLN A 410 -58.41 -2.95 18.47
CA GLN A 410 -58.65 -4.32 17.97
C GLN A 410 -57.89 -4.92 16.77
N ASN A 411 -57.34 -6.10 17.09
CA ASN A 411 -57.24 -7.36 16.34
C ASN A 411 -55.97 -7.64 15.52
N GLY A 412 -55.34 -8.77 15.85
CA GLY A 412 -54.51 -9.54 14.92
C GLY A 412 -53.29 -10.19 15.55
N HIS A 413 -53.45 -11.37 16.14
CA HIS A 413 -52.33 -12.28 16.41
C HIS A 413 -51.73 -12.78 15.09
N SER A 414 -50.46 -12.46 14.84
CA SER A 414 -49.58 -13.31 14.03
C SER A 414 -48.16 -13.26 14.59
N LYS A 415 -47.67 -14.43 15.02
CA LYS A 415 -46.26 -14.66 15.35
C LYS A 415 -45.43 -14.44 14.09
N GLU A 416 -44.57 -13.43 14.07
CA GLU A 416 -43.47 -13.35 13.11
C GLU A 416 -42.21 -13.95 13.73
N GLU A 417 -41.78 -15.07 13.17
CA GLU A 417 -40.46 -15.64 13.35
C GLU A 417 -39.42 -14.69 12.73
N SER A 418 -38.40 -14.34 13.50
CA SER A 418 -37.25 -13.58 13.03
C SER A 418 -36.48 -14.39 11.97
N LYS A 419 -36.63 -14.02 10.70
CA LYS A 419 -35.75 -14.50 9.63
C LYS A 419 -34.33 -13.99 9.88
N SER A 420 -33.42 -14.90 10.24
CA SER A 420 -31.98 -14.70 10.14
C SER A 420 -31.64 -14.38 8.68
N ALA A 421 -31.19 -13.15 8.42
CA ALA A 421 -30.68 -12.75 7.12
C ALA A 421 -29.36 -13.47 6.83
N ALA A 422 -29.21 -14.02 5.61
CA ALA A 422 -27.99 -14.64 5.17
C ALA A 422 -26.80 -13.66 5.22
N PRO A 423 -25.56 -14.11 5.45
CA PRO A 423 -24.40 -13.23 5.45
C PRO A 423 -24.23 -12.57 4.07
N LEU A 424 -24.40 -11.25 4.00
CA LEU A 424 -24.09 -10.45 2.82
C LEU A 424 -22.61 -10.62 2.44
N ASP A 425 -22.32 -10.65 1.12
CA ASP A 425 -20.97 -10.65 0.54
C ASP A 425 -20.11 -9.51 1.14
N PRO A 426 -18.86 -9.76 1.58
CA PRO A 426 -17.94 -8.74 2.12
C PRO A 426 -17.82 -7.45 1.30
N ARG A 427 -17.91 -7.53 -0.04
CA ARG A 427 -17.87 -6.34 -0.91
C ARG A 427 -19.20 -5.58 -0.90
N ALA A 428 -20.31 -6.29 -0.90
CA ALA A 428 -21.64 -5.70 -0.75
C ALA A 428 -21.78 -5.02 0.63
N ARG A 429 -21.18 -5.58 1.69
CA ARG A 429 -21.11 -4.95 3.02
C ARG A 429 -20.25 -3.69 3.03
N ALA A 430 -19.07 -3.70 2.39
CA ALA A 430 -18.26 -2.49 2.27
C ALA A 430 -18.99 -1.37 1.51
N ALA A 431 -19.72 -1.72 0.44
CA ALA A 431 -20.56 -0.79 -0.31
C ALA A 431 -21.73 -0.25 0.53
N GLN A 432 -22.35 -1.09 1.37
CA GLN A 432 -23.39 -0.67 2.32
C GLN A 432 -22.86 0.39 3.30
N HIS A 433 -21.60 0.28 3.73
CA HIS A 433 -20.95 1.25 4.61
C HIS A 433 -20.25 2.41 3.87
N GLN A 434 -20.36 2.46 2.53
CA GLN A 434 -19.75 3.49 1.67
C GLN A 434 -18.29 3.81 2.04
N LEU A 435 -17.48 2.75 2.12
CA LEU A 435 -16.05 2.85 2.45
C LEU A 435 -15.20 2.90 1.18
N TYR A 436 -14.30 3.89 1.09
CA TYR A 436 -13.41 4.07 -0.05
C TYR A 436 -11.99 4.34 0.44
N VAL A 437 -10.98 3.77 -0.22
CA VAL A 437 -9.57 4.03 0.07
C VAL A 437 -8.84 4.46 -1.20
N MET A 438 -8.06 5.53 -1.11
CA MET A 438 -7.25 6.05 -2.21
C MET A 438 -5.93 6.63 -1.71
N GLU A 439 -5.07 7.06 -2.63
CA GLU A 439 -3.85 7.79 -2.28
C GLU A 439 -4.14 9.03 -1.42
N SER A 440 -3.37 9.20 -0.34
CA SER A 440 -3.48 10.38 0.54
C SER A 440 -2.97 11.67 -0.11
N THR A 441 -2.21 11.55 -1.21
CA THR A 441 -1.63 12.68 -1.94
C THR A 441 -2.22 12.79 -3.33
N CYS A 442 -2.56 14.01 -3.73
CA CYS A 442 -3.02 14.32 -5.06
C CYS A 442 -1.89 14.12 -6.09
N PRO A 443 -2.15 13.46 -7.24
CA PRO A 443 -1.15 13.27 -8.31
C PRO A 443 -0.64 14.59 -8.89
N HIS A 444 -1.37 15.69 -8.72
CA HIS A 444 -0.91 17.03 -9.05
C HIS A 444 -0.18 17.68 -7.87
N LEU A 445 1.15 17.58 -7.88
CA LEU A 445 2.07 18.20 -6.92
C LEU A 445 2.00 17.65 -5.47
N GLY A 446 1.35 16.51 -5.22
CA GLY A 446 1.47 15.77 -3.96
C GLY A 446 0.75 16.39 -2.76
N ALA A 447 -0.22 17.27 -3.00
CA ALA A 447 -1.01 17.90 -1.94
C ALA A 447 -1.86 16.88 -1.16
N GLU A 448 -1.99 17.04 0.16
CA GLU A 448 -2.75 16.12 1.03
C GLU A 448 -4.26 16.19 0.71
N MET A 449 -4.89 15.02 0.56
CA MET A 449 -6.32 14.85 0.24
C MET A 449 -7.21 14.81 1.49
N SER A 450 -6.65 15.09 2.68
CA SER A 450 -7.36 15.03 3.97
C SER A 450 -8.56 15.97 4.05
N HIS A 451 -8.51 17.10 3.34
CA HIS A 451 -9.58 18.09 3.27
C HIS A 451 -10.30 18.08 1.93
N ALA A 452 -10.26 16.95 1.20
CA ALA A 452 -10.97 16.85 -0.07
C ALA A 452 -12.49 16.97 0.14
N ASP A 453 -13.12 17.82 -0.66
CA ASP A 453 -14.57 17.92 -0.75
C ASP A 453 -15.09 16.65 -1.44
N ILE A 454 -16.16 16.07 -0.90
CA ILE A 454 -16.81 14.93 -1.53
C ILE A 454 -18.05 15.45 -2.25
N GLU A 455 -18.05 15.31 -3.57
CA GLU A 455 -19.15 15.74 -4.43
C GLU A 455 -19.80 14.50 -5.07
N GLU A 456 -21.13 14.54 -5.23
CA GLU A 456 -21.92 13.46 -5.84
C GLU A 456 -22.27 13.84 -7.28
N TYR A 457 -21.88 13.00 -8.24
CA TYR A 457 -22.10 13.22 -9.67
C TYR A 457 -22.77 12.00 -10.30
N GLU A 458 -24.01 12.18 -10.75
CA GLU A 458 -24.89 11.19 -11.43
C GLU A 458 -25.00 9.82 -10.71
N ASP A 459 -23.95 9.00 -10.74
CA ASP A 459 -23.84 7.65 -10.14
C ASP A 459 -22.48 7.38 -9.43
N THR A 460 -21.65 8.40 -9.22
CA THR A 460 -20.31 8.28 -8.64
C THR A 460 -20.04 9.32 -7.58
N MET A 461 -19.19 8.95 -6.61
CA MET A 461 -18.69 9.86 -5.59
C MET A 461 -17.28 10.28 -5.98
N VAL A 462 -17.03 11.58 -6.05
CA VAL A 462 -15.72 12.13 -6.42
C VAL A 462 -15.13 12.89 -5.24
N ALA A 463 -13.83 12.71 -5.00
CA ALA A 463 -13.05 13.54 -4.10
C ALA A 463 -12.40 14.67 -4.89
N VAL A 464 -12.74 15.91 -4.57
CA VAL A 464 -12.16 17.11 -5.18
C VAL A 464 -10.95 17.55 -4.37
N CYS A 465 -9.79 17.58 -5.02
CA CYS A 465 -8.55 18.05 -4.42
C CYS A 465 -8.70 19.49 -3.92
N PRO A 466 -8.40 19.77 -2.64
CA PRO A 466 -8.67 21.09 -2.05
C PRO A 466 -7.79 22.21 -2.61
N TRP A 467 -6.71 21.87 -3.32
CA TRP A 467 -5.70 22.82 -3.78
C TRP A 467 -5.92 23.26 -5.21
N HIS A 468 -6.22 22.28 -6.06
CA HIS A 468 -6.23 22.47 -7.51
C HIS A 468 -7.61 22.23 -8.12
N ARG A 469 -8.59 21.82 -7.29
CA ARG A 469 -9.97 21.50 -7.67
C ARG A 469 -10.08 20.40 -8.75
N TYR A 470 -9.08 19.52 -8.84
CA TYR A 470 -9.17 18.29 -9.63
C TYR A 470 -10.05 17.27 -8.91
N ASP A 471 -11.01 16.71 -9.64
CA ASP A 471 -11.92 15.66 -9.22
C ASP A 471 -11.27 14.28 -9.33
N PHE A 472 -11.55 13.37 -8.41
CA PHE A 472 -11.11 11.98 -8.51
C PHE A 472 -12.24 11.04 -8.06
N ASP A 473 -12.73 10.21 -8.97
CA ASP A 473 -13.69 9.15 -8.66
C ASP A 473 -13.14 8.22 -7.55
N LEU A 474 -13.87 8.08 -6.44
CA LEU A 474 -13.45 7.30 -5.27
C LEU A 474 -13.37 5.78 -5.54
N LYS A 475 -14.04 5.27 -6.58
CA LYS A 475 -13.98 3.86 -6.99
C LYS A 475 -12.88 3.64 -8.02
N THR A 476 -12.79 4.49 -9.05
CA THR A 476 -11.93 4.25 -10.23
C THR A 476 -10.62 5.04 -10.23
N GLY A 477 -10.57 6.11 -9.43
CA GLY A 477 -9.47 7.06 -9.33
C GLY A 477 -9.32 8.00 -10.52
N LYS A 478 -10.25 8.00 -11.48
CA LYS A 478 -10.18 8.83 -12.69
C LYS A 478 -10.66 10.26 -12.40
N SER A 479 -9.99 11.23 -13.02
CA SER A 479 -10.40 12.64 -13.10
C SER A 479 -10.89 12.96 -14.50
N GLU A 480 -11.85 13.88 -14.63
CA GLU A 480 -12.25 14.49 -15.91
C GLU A 480 -11.09 15.15 -16.65
N THR A 481 -10.07 15.61 -15.91
CA THR A 481 -8.88 16.26 -16.48
C THR A 481 -7.86 15.29 -17.07
N GLY A 482 -8.14 13.98 -17.03
CA GLY A 482 -7.26 12.92 -17.52
C GLY A 482 -6.18 12.48 -16.52
N LEU A 483 -6.13 13.09 -15.33
CA LEU A 483 -5.31 12.62 -14.22
C LEU A 483 -5.93 11.36 -13.59
N ARG A 484 -5.09 10.54 -12.95
CA ARG A 484 -5.54 9.34 -12.24
C ARG A 484 -4.79 9.17 -10.94
N THR A 485 -5.53 8.81 -9.90
CA THR A 485 -5.02 8.38 -8.59
C THR A 485 -5.30 6.90 -8.37
N CYS A 486 -4.52 6.23 -7.52
CA CYS A 486 -4.77 4.84 -7.19
C CYS A 486 -5.90 4.75 -6.15
N THR A 487 -6.87 3.87 -6.42
CA THR A 487 -7.91 3.47 -5.47
C THR A 487 -7.71 2.01 -5.09
N TYR A 488 -8.12 1.65 -3.87
CA TYR A 488 -7.89 0.34 -3.30
C TYR A 488 -9.24 -0.32 -2.97
N PRO A 489 -9.45 -1.58 -3.36
CA PRO A 489 -10.67 -2.30 -3.01
C PRO A 489 -10.73 -2.47 -1.49
N VAL A 490 -11.91 -2.21 -0.92
CA VAL A 490 -12.17 -2.34 0.52
C VAL A 490 -13.17 -3.48 0.74
N GLU A 491 -12.89 -4.34 1.73
CA GLU A 491 -13.75 -5.46 2.10
C GLU A 491 -14.00 -5.42 3.61
N VAL A 492 -15.25 -5.66 4.05
CA VAL A 492 -15.58 -5.81 5.47
C VAL A 492 -15.80 -7.29 5.75
N ILE A 493 -14.95 -7.88 6.59
CA ILE A 493 -14.95 -9.32 6.88
C ILE A 493 -15.22 -9.50 8.37
N ASP A 494 -16.21 -10.33 8.69
CA ASP A 494 -16.46 -10.80 10.07
C ASP A 494 -15.40 -11.83 10.47
N ASP A 495 -14.61 -11.48 11.49
CA ASP A 495 -13.59 -12.34 12.08
C ASP A 495 -13.93 -12.58 13.56
N ASN A 496 -14.54 -13.73 13.85
CA ASN A 496 -14.97 -14.16 15.18
C ASN A 496 -15.92 -13.18 15.91
N GLY A 497 -16.88 -12.61 15.19
CA GLY A 497 -17.88 -11.68 15.74
C GLY A 497 -17.41 -10.23 15.79
N VAL A 498 -16.23 -9.93 15.24
CA VAL A 498 -15.72 -8.57 15.07
C VAL A 498 -15.57 -8.28 13.59
N GLU A 499 -16.37 -7.35 13.08
CA GLU A 499 -16.25 -6.87 11.70
C GLU A 499 -14.96 -6.05 11.56
N LYS A 500 -14.07 -6.49 10.66
CA LYS A 500 -12.80 -5.82 10.36
C LYS A 500 -12.80 -5.34 8.92
N VAL A 501 -12.25 -4.15 8.72
CA VAL A 501 -12.07 -3.53 7.41
C VAL A 501 -10.70 -3.88 6.87
N TYR A 502 -10.71 -4.39 5.64
CA TYR A 502 -9.56 -4.85 4.88
C TYR A 502 -9.43 -4.02 3.62
N MET A 503 -8.20 -3.79 3.17
CA MET A 503 -7.93 -3.14 1.88
C MET A 503 -6.98 -3.94 1.00
N GLY A 504 -7.11 -3.80 -0.31
CA GLY A 504 -6.15 -4.33 -1.27
C GLY A 504 -4.74 -3.80 -1.02
N ALA A 505 -3.74 -4.67 -1.09
CA ALA A 505 -2.35 -4.28 -0.86
C ALA A 505 -1.80 -3.44 -2.04
N PRO A 506 -0.99 -2.39 -1.77
CA PRO A 506 -0.26 -1.69 -2.81
C PRO A 506 0.69 -2.60 -3.60
N ALA A 507 0.81 -2.35 -4.90
CA ALA A 507 1.51 -3.23 -5.83
C ALA A 507 3.05 -3.18 -5.68
N GLU A 508 3.60 -2.13 -5.06
CA GLU A 508 5.04 -1.86 -5.03
C GLU A 508 5.80 -2.51 -3.85
N GLY A 509 5.16 -3.37 -3.07
CA GLY A 509 5.77 -4.05 -1.92
C GLY A 509 4.99 -5.29 -1.49
N THR A 510 5.56 -6.05 -0.55
CA THR A 510 4.91 -7.26 -0.01
C THR A 510 4.70 -7.16 1.51
N LYS A 511 3.73 -7.92 2.02
CA LYS A 511 3.37 -7.99 3.45
C LYS A 511 3.22 -6.61 4.10
N TRP A 512 2.40 -5.77 3.49
CA TRP A 512 2.08 -4.46 4.02
C TRP A 512 1.47 -4.57 5.42
N ARG A 513 2.00 -3.76 6.34
CA ARG A 513 1.45 -3.57 7.68
C ARG A 513 0.99 -2.12 7.84
N LEU A 514 -0.11 -1.93 8.55
CA LEU A 514 -0.57 -0.61 8.94
C LEU A 514 0.34 -0.07 10.05
N VAL A 515 1.00 1.05 9.79
CA VAL A 515 1.87 1.72 10.77
C VAL A 515 1.22 2.96 11.37
N GLU A 516 0.35 3.63 10.63
CA GLU A 516 -0.42 4.77 11.09
C GLU A 516 -1.88 4.60 10.68
N PHE A 517 -2.78 4.86 11.63
CA PHE A 517 -4.20 4.99 11.36
C PHE A 517 -4.75 6.09 12.24
N ARG A 518 -5.01 7.26 11.64
CA ARG A 518 -5.48 8.43 12.38
C ARG A 518 -6.74 9.00 11.76
N PRO A 519 -7.72 9.42 12.57
CA PRO A 519 -8.83 10.19 12.05
C PRO A 519 -8.35 11.54 11.51
N VAL A 520 -9.01 12.02 10.46
CA VAL A 520 -8.88 13.41 10.01
C VAL A 520 -9.91 14.22 10.79
N SER A 521 -9.44 15.11 11.67
CA SER A 521 -10.29 15.98 12.48
C SER A 521 -11.02 16.98 11.57
N GLU A 522 -12.36 16.95 11.55
CA GLU A 522 -13.16 17.95 10.84
C GLU A 522 -13.29 19.25 11.65
N GLU A 523 -13.16 19.18 12.98
CA GLU A 523 -13.13 20.33 13.88
C GLU A 523 -12.16 20.04 15.05
N PHE A 524 -11.16 20.91 15.23
CA PHE A 524 -10.33 21.09 16.42
C PHE A 524 -9.15 20.14 16.77
N ALA A 525 -7.97 20.78 16.90
CA ALA A 525 -7.02 20.50 17.98
C ALA A 525 -6.68 21.78 18.79
N ASP A 526 -7.63 22.72 18.92
CA ASP A 526 -7.57 23.75 19.97
C ASP A 526 -8.39 23.27 21.19
N PRO A 527 -7.88 23.35 22.43
CA PRO A 527 -8.77 23.30 23.58
C PRO A 527 -9.73 24.50 23.51
N PRO A 528 -11.00 24.36 23.93
CA PRO A 528 -11.93 25.49 23.96
C PRO A 528 -11.32 26.63 24.80
N PRO A 529 -11.52 27.91 24.40
CA PRO A 529 -11.03 29.03 25.18
C PRO A 529 -11.58 28.91 26.60
N VAL A 530 -10.74 29.27 27.58
CA VAL A 530 -11.11 29.34 28.99
C VAL A 530 -12.40 30.15 29.07
N LYS A 531 -13.48 29.54 29.59
CA LYS A 531 -14.72 30.26 29.87
C LYS A 531 -14.34 31.41 30.82
N THR A 532 -14.36 32.63 30.32
CA THR A 532 -14.42 33.82 31.18
C THR A 532 -15.74 33.73 31.92
N THR A 533 -15.69 33.28 33.17
CA THR A 533 -16.77 33.49 34.12
C THR A 533 -16.85 34.98 34.37
N GLU A 534 -17.66 35.67 33.57
CA GLU A 534 -18.27 36.92 33.98
C GLU A 534 -19.20 36.61 35.15
N ASN A 535 -18.67 36.76 36.36
CA ASN A 535 -19.34 37.24 37.58
C ASN A 535 -18.50 36.87 38.79
N ASP A 536 -17.53 37.74 39.11
CA ASP A 536 -17.23 38.02 40.52
C ASP A 536 -16.69 39.45 40.62
N THR A 537 -17.57 40.36 41.00
CA THR A 537 -17.22 41.70 41.47
C THR A 537 -16.45 41.56 42.78
N ASN A 538 -15.13 41.75 42.75
CA ASN A 538 -14.37 42.03 43.95
C ASN A 538 -13.23 43.03 43.65
N PRO A 539 -13.35 44.32 44.05
CA PRO A 539 -12.34 45.33 43.79
C PRO A 539 -11.33 45.30 44.93
N ASN A 540 -10.23 44.56 44.77
CA ASN A 540 -8.94 44.85 45.41
C ASN A 540 -7.93 43.73 45.11
N THR A 541 -7.05 43.94 44.13
CA THR A 541 -5.61 43.68 44.30
C THR A 541 -4.82 44.33 43.16
N ASN A 542 -3.71 44.95 43.54
CA ASN A 542 -2.91 45.88 42.79
C ASN A 542 -2.35 45.37 41.46
N ASN A 543 -2.48 46.24 40.45
CA ASN A 543 -1.72 46.26 39.21
C ASN A 543 -0.21 46.09 39.44
N ILE A 544 0.38 45.10 38.76
CA ILE A 544 1.68 45.28 38.10
C ILE A 544 1.41 45.08 36.61
N ALA A 545 1.10 46.19 35.94
CA ALA A 545 1.00 46.25 34.50
C ALA A 545 2.41 46.23 33.90
N VAL A 546 2.75 45.16 33.18
CA VAL A 546 3.80 45.20 32.16
C VAL A 546 3.09 45.27 30.82
N SER A 547 3.11 46.46 30.23
CA SER A 547 2.72 46.73 28.85
C SER A 547 3.67 45.99 27.90
N GLN A 548 3.18 45.00 27.17
CA GLN A 548 3.81 44.52 25.95
C GLN A 548 2.79 44.66 24.81
N THR A 549 3.12 45.48 23.83
CA THR A 549 2.39 45.59 22.56
C THR A 549 2.44 44.23 21.86
N GLU A 550 1.32 43.51 21.82
CA GLU A 550 1.24 42.21 21.14
C GLU A 550 1.40 42.40 19.63
N GLU A 551 2.51 41.90 19.08
CA GLU A 551 2.73 41.83 17.64
C GLU A 551 1.66 40.91 17.00
N PRO A 552 1.01 41.31 15.89
CA PRO A 552 -0.02 40.48 15.27
C PRO A 552 0.56 39.18 14.69
N VAL A 553 -0.27 38.14 14.66
CA VAL A 553 0.09 36.81 14.12
C VAL A 553 0.61 36.93 12.69
N VAL A 554 -0.12 37.67 11.84
CA VAL A 554 0.33 38.07 10.52
C VAL A 554 0.98 39.46 10.63
N PRO A 555 2.27 39.62 10.28
CA PRO A 555 2.89 40.94 10.26
C PRO A 555 2.13 41.90 9.34
N LEU A 556 1.91 43.12 9.81
CA LEU A 556 1.21 44.16 9.03
C LEU A 556 2.04 44.64 7.84
N ASN A 557 3.36 44.59 7.97
CA ASN A 557 4.32 44.96 6.93
C ASN A 557 4.93 43.69 6.34
N ASP A 558 4.85 43.54 5.01
CA ASP A 558 5.39 42.42 4.22
C ASP A 558 4.95 41.03 4.72
N PRO A 559 3.65 40.70 4.62
CA PRO A 559 3.14 39.40 5.08
C PRO A 559 3.78 38.25 4.28
N PRO A 560 4.20 37.16 4.96
CA PRO A 560 4.79 36.01 4.29
C PRO A 560 3.84 35.38 3.27
N LYS A 561 4.34 35.12 2.06
CA LYS A 561 3.59 34.59 0.90
C LYS A 561 3.90 33.11 0.63
N THR A 562 5.01 32.61 1.17
CA THR A 562 5.45 31.22 1.00
C THR A 562 5.64 30.53 2.35
N LEU A 563 5.62 29.19 2.33
CA LEU A 563 5.88 28.40 3.54
C LEU A 563 7.29 28.68 4.11
N MET A 564 8.30 28.92 3.27
CA MET A 564 9.66 29.22 3.72
C MET A 564 9.77 30.59 4.40
N GLU A 565 9.03 31.60 3.93
CA GLU A 565 8.96 32.90 4.60
C GLU A 565 8.27 32.80 5.96
N TRP A 566 7.20 32.00 6.06
CA TRP A 566 6.56 31.69 7.33
C TRP A 566 7.53 30.95 8.27
N ALA A 567 8.25 29.95 7.79
CA ALA A 567 9.23 29.21 8.59
C ALA A 567 10.30 30.13 9.20
N VAL A 568 10.86 31.05 8.40
CA VAL A 568 11.87 32.00 8.88
C VAL A 568 11.28 33.03 9.84
N LEU A 569 10.05 33.50 9.62
CA LEU A 569 9.36 34.39 10.57
C LEU A 569 9.16 33.71 11.92
N ILE A 570 8.70 32.45 11.92
CA ILE A 570 8.45 31.67 13.14
C ILE A 570 9.76 31.43 13.90
N LEU A 571 10.83 31.04 13.21
CA LEU A 571 12.15 30.84 13.81
C LEU A 571 12.73 32.13 14.42
N ASN A 572 12.37 33.29 13.90
CA ASN A 572 12.77 34.60 14.45
C ASN A 572 11.82 35.14 15.52
N THR A 573 10.74 34.43 15.87
CA THR A 573 9.77 34.86 16.88
C THR A 573 10.25 34.48 18.29
N PRO A 574 10.63 35.43 19.17
CA PRO A 574 11.17 35.10 20.49
C PRO A 574 10.08 34.68 21.50
N ASN A 575 8.87 35.19 21.33
CA ASN A 575 7.73 34.93 22.21
C ASN A 575 7.17 33.52 21.96
N PRO A 576 7.10 32.64 22.97
CA PRO A 576 6.69 31.25 22.78
C PRO A 576 5.22 31.10 22.39
N THR A 577 4.33 31.99 22.86
CA THR A 577 2.89 31.97 22.55
C THR A 577 2.64 32.45 21.13
N LEU A 578 3.23 33.59 20.74
CA LEU A 578 3.12 34.10 19.37
C LEU A 578 3.69 33.11 18.35
N LYS A 579 4.75 32.39 18.71
CA LYS A 579 5.34 31.33 17.87
C LYS A 579 4.34 30.19 17.59
N VAL A 580 3.59 29.76 18.61
CA VAL A 580 2.51 28.78 18.47
C VAL A 580 1.42 29.30 17.54
N GLU A 581 0.95 30.52 17.75
CA GLU A 581 -0.12 31.10 16.94
C GLU A 581 0.29 31.30 15.48
N ARG A 582 1.54 31.71 15.23
CA ARG A 582 2.11 31.79 13.88
C ARG A 582 2.24 30.41 13.23
N THR A 583 2.64 29.39 13.98
CA THR A 583 2.72 28.01 13.49
C THR A 583 1.34 27.51 13.07
N LYS A 584 0.32 27.67 13.93
CA LYS A 584 -1.07 27.32 13.61
C LYS A 584 -1.55 28.02 12.33
N HIS A 585 -1.33 29.32 12.24
CA HIS A 585 -1.73 30.11 11.07
C HIS A 585 -1.02 29.67 9.79
N ALA A 586 0.31 29.49 9.83
CA ALA A 586 1.10 29.06 8.68
C ALA A 586 0.68 27.67 8.17
N VAL A 587 0.49 26.72 9.09
CA VAL A 587 0.07 25.35 8.74
C VAL A 587 -1.36 25.32 8.20
N HIS A 588 -2.28 26.10 8.79
CA HIS A 588 -3.63 26.25 8.26
C HIS A 588 -3.61 26.84 6.84
N ALA A 589 -2.91 27.96 6.64
CA ALA A 589 -2.80 28.61 5.33
C ALA A 589 -2.13 27.72 4.28
N PHE A 590 -1.16 26.90 4.69
CA PHE A 590 -0.56 25.86 3.84
C PHE A 590 -1.60 24.80 3.46
N ARG A 591 -2.26 24.18 4.44
CA ARG A 591 -3.22 23.08 4.21
C ARG A 591 -4.45 23.49 3.39
N THR A 592 -4.93 24.72 3.55
CA THR A 592 -6.09 25.24 2.80
C THR A 592 -5.71 25.85 1.46
N GLY A 593 -4.47 25.72 0.99
CA GLY A 593 -4.03 26.27 -0.30
C GLY A 593 -4.01 27.81 -0.36
N LYS A 594 -4.11 28.52 0.77
CA LYS A 594 -3.97 29.99 0.80
C LYS A 594 -2.52 30.41 0.49
N LEU A 595 -1.55 29.51 0.73
CA LEU A 595 -0.17 29.65 0.29
C LEU A 595 0.03 28.95 -1.06
N ASN A 596 0.16 29.73 -2.13
CA ASN A 596 0.30 29.21 -3.50
C ASN A 596 1.68 28.60 -3.80
N SER A 597 2.64 28.65 -2.87
CA SER A 597 4.00 28.15 -3.08
C SER A 597 4.71 27.81 -1.77
N ILE A 598 5.48 26.72 -1.77
CA ILE A 598 6.37 26.36 -0.66
C ILE A 598 7.55 27.34 -0.59
N GLY A 599 8.09 27.78 -1.73
CA GLY A 599 9.21 28.73 -1.81
C GLY A 599 10.62 28.14 -1.81
N HIS A 600 10.80 26.84 -1.51
CA HIS A 600 12.13 26.22 -1.36
C HIS A 600 12.99 26.21 -2.64
N LYS A 601 12.37 26.24 -3.84
CA LYS A 601 13.11 26.24 -5.12
C LYS A 601 13.72 27.61 -5.48
N SER A 602 13.32 28.68 -4.77
CA SER A 602 13.77 30.05 -5.04
C SER A 602 15.21 30.25 -4.57
N SER A 603 16.07 30.76 -5.45
CA SER A 603 17.44 31.15 -5.10
C SER A 603 17.53 32.40 -4.21
N LYS A 604 16.42 33.14 -4.05
CA LYS A 604 16.29 34.34 -3.21
C LYS A 604 15.49 34.09 -1.92
N GLY A 605 15.30 32.83 -1.52
CA GLY A 605 14.55 32.50 -0.31
C GLY A 605 15.19 33.08 0.96
N PRO A 606 14.39 33.39 2.00
CA PRO A 606 14.89 33.89 3.27
C PRO A 606 15.71 32.81 3.99
N ARG A 607 16.70 33.22 4.80
CA ARG A 607 17.57 32.30 5.54
C ARG A 607 17.13 32.19 7.01
N PRO A 608 17.11 30.98 7.59
CA PRO A 608 16.81 30.82 9.00
C PRO A 608 17.94 31.39 9.89
N PRO A 609 17.64 31.80 11.13
CA PRO A 609 18.66 32.22 12.08
C PRO A 609 19.56 31.03 12.48
N ASP A 610 20.80 31.30 12.89
CA ASP A 610 21.69 30.24 13.41
C ASP A 610 21.21 29.72 14.77
N VAL A 611 20.64 30.61 15.58
CA VAL A 611 19.98 30.29 16.85
C VAL A 611 18.69 31.10 16.96
N PRO A 612 17.53 30.45 17.08
CA PRO A 612 16.24 31.09 17.33
C PRO A 612 16.31 31.95 18.59
N PRO A 613 15.93 33.22 18.54
CA PRO A 613 15.89 34.07 19.72
C PRO A 613 14.88 33.55 20.75
N ARG A 614 15.09 33.96 22.00
CA ARG A 614 14.20 33.73 23.15
C ARG A 614 14.06 35.04 23.91
N GLU A 615 12.89 35.30 24.49
CA GLU A 615 12.72 36.47 25.35
C GLU A 615 13.68 36.43 26.56
N GLU A 616 14.18 37.59 26.99
CA GLU A 616 15.17 37.70 28.06
C GLU A 616 14.75 36.99 29.36
N LEU A 617 13.46 37.02 29.69
CA LEU A 617 12.91 36.38 30.88
C LEU A 617 13.17 34.86 30.88
N PHE A 618 13.12 34.23 29.70
CA PHE A 618 13.36 32.80 29.53
C PHE A 618 14.86 32.49 29.38
N THR A 619 15.62 33.40 28.77
CA THR A 619 17.08 33.25 28.58
C THR A 619 17.85 33.22 29.90
N ARG A 620 17.45 34.01 30.91
CA ARG A 620 18.10 34.04 32.24
C ARG A 620 18.04 32.72 33.00
N ASN A 621 17.14 31.83 32.60
CA ASN A 621 16.92 30.54 33.24
C ASN A 621 17.63 29.38 32.52
N ILE A 622 18.41 29.62 31.45
CA ILE A 622 19.14 28.52 30.79
C ILE A 622 20.39 28.15 31.58
N VAL A 623 20.57 26.87 31.88
CA VAL A 623 21.70 26.31 32.65
C VAL A 623 22.33 25.11 31.94
N ASP A 624 23.62 24.89 32.19
CA ASP A 624 24.38 23.74 31.70
C ASP A 624 23.79 22.42 32.24
N PRO A 625 23.45 21.44 31.37
CA PRO A 625 22.91 20.13 31.77
C PRO A 625 23.73 19.42 32.85
N LEU A 626 25.06 19.55 32.82
CA LEU A 626 25.97 18.89 33.76
C LEU A 626 25.90 19.48 35.18
N LYS A 627 25.35 20.70 35.32
CA LYS A 627 25.28 21.44 36.59
C LYS A 627 23.90 21.35 37.27
N VAL A 628 22.93 20.66 36.67
CA VAL A 628 21.57 20.52 37.22
C VAL A 628 21.48 19.36 38.22
N LYS A 629 21.32 19.66 39.52
CA LYS A 629 21.00 18.63 40.55
C LYS A 629 19.60 18.03 40.29
N LYS A 630 19.43 16.71 40.52
CA LYS A 630 18.13 15.99 40.36
C LYS A 630 16.99 16.70 41.10
N ARG A 631 16.10 17.37 40.36
CA ARG A 631 14.85 17.96 40.88
C ARG A 631 13.69 17.03 40.57
N ARG A 632 12.93 16.61 41.58
CA ARG A 632 11.82 15.63 41.48
C ARG A 632 10.44 16.24 41.80
N ASN A 633 10.15 17.43 41.26
CA ASN A 633 8.81 18.03 41.38
C ASN A 633 8.06 17.92 40.03
N ARG A 634 6.77 17.61 40.07
CA ARG A 634 5.87 17.48 38.91
C ARG A 634 5.90 18.71 38.00
N ALA A 635 5.82 19.91 38.58
CA ALA A 635 5.89 21.16 37.82
C ALA A 635 7.24 21.37 37.11
N VAL A 636 8.36 20.95 37.72
CA VAL A 636 9.68 21.03 37.08
C VAL A 636 9.78 20.08 35.89
N MET A 637 9.17 18.89 36.00
CA MET A 637 9.16 17.92 34.91
C MET A 637 8.33 18.39 33.71
N LEU A 638 7.09 18.87 33.97
CA LEU A 638 6.23 19.42 32.92
C LEU A 638 6.84 20.65 32.25
N HIS A 639 7.54 21.50 33.02
CA HIS A 639 8.25 22.66 32.51
C HIS A 639 9.41 22.29 31.60
N ALA A 640 10.20 21.28 32.00
CA ALA A 640 11.29 20.77 31.17
C ALA A 640 10.77 20.20 29.84
N LEU A 641 9.65 19.45 29.87
CA LEU A 641 8.98 18.95 28.67
C LEU A 641 8.49 20.10 27.78
N ALA A 642 7.81 21.11 28.34
CA ALA A 642 7.34 22.27 27.58
C ALA A 642 8.49 23.01 26.87
N ASN A 643 9.66 23.10 27.51
CA ASN A 643 10.83 23.68 26.87
C ASN A 643 11.40 22.81 25.74
N ILE A 644 11.30 21.47 25.85
CA ILE A 644 11.64 20.56 24.76
C ILE A 644 10.72 20.80 23.57
N GLU A 645 9.40 20.89 23.78
CA GLU A 645 8.44 21.11 22.69
C GLU A 645 8.67 22.46 21.98
N GLN A 646 9.06 23.51 22.72
CA GLN A 646 9.45 24.78 22.09
C GLN A 646 10.66 24.66 21.17
N TRP A 647 11.64 23.82 21.54
CA TRP A 647 12.75 23.51 20.64
C TRP A 647 12.31 22.61 19.49
N ALA A 648 11.39 21.67 19.71
CA ALA A 648 10.86 20.78 18.67
C ALA A 648 10.09 21.57 17.58
N ILE A 649 9.28 22.57 17.96
CA ILE A 649 8.65 23.53 17.01
C ILE A 649 9.73 24.17 16.12
N ASP A 650 10.81 24.67 16.73
CA ASP A 650 11.89 25.30 15.97
C ASP A 650 12.61 24.30 15.07
N LEU A 651 12.86 23.08 15.53
CA LEU A 651 13.56 22.05 14.75
C LEU A 651 12.76 21.62 13.51
N ALA A 652 11.45 21.50 13.65
CA ALA A 652 10.52 21.21 12.56
C ALA A 652 10.53 22.29 11.47
N TRP A 653 10.56 23.58 11.87
CA TRP A 653 10.69 24.68 10.92
C TRP A 653 12.11 24.83 10.35
N ASP A 654 13.14 24.61 11.15
CA ASP A 654 14.55 24.75 10.76
C ASP A 654 14.95 23.73 9.70
N ILE A 655 14.53 22.47 9.83
CA ILE A 655 14.90 21.46 8.84
C ILE A 655 14.33 21.80 7.45
N MET A 656 13.12 22.36 7.39
CA MET A 656 12.52 22.82 6.14
C MET A 656 13.22 24.07 5.59
N ALA A 657 13.40 25.10 6.41
CA ALA A 657 13.97 26.38 5.98
C ALA A 657 15.47 26.28 5.61
N ARG A 658 16.23 25.46 6.34
CA ARG A 658 17.68 25.32 6.16
C ARG A 658 18.04 24.41 5.00
N PHE A 659 17.39 23.25 4.89
CA PHE A 659 17.76 22.23 3.90
C PHE A 659 16.86 22.23 2.65
N GLY A 660 15.65 22.78 2.72
CA GLY A 660 14.76 22.91 1.56
C GLY A 660 15.42 23.56 0.34
N PRO A 661 16.11 24.71 0.48
CA PRO A 661 16.84 25.34 -0.62
C PRO A 661 18.04 24.53 -1.14
N MET A 662 18.60 23.63 -0.34
CA MET A 662 19.75 22.78 -0.71
C MET A 662 19.32 21.55 -1.53
N HIS A 663 18.08 21.09 -1.37
CA HIS A 663 17.55 19.89 -2.02
C HIS A 663 16.26 20.22 -2.80
N LYS A 664 16.41 20.73 -4.05
CA LYS A 664 15.29 21.20 -4.89
C LYS A 664 14.36 20.08 -5.37
N ASP A 665 14.80 18.85 -5.25
CA ASP A 665 14.10 17.60 -5.56
C ASP A 665 13.22 17.11 -4.40
N LEU A 666 13.29 17.74 -3.23
CA LEU A 666 12.44 17.39 -2.09
C LEU A 666 10.95 17.42 -2.47
N PRO A 667 10.20 16.33 -2.20
CA PRO A 667 8.77 16.29 -2.49
C PRO A 667 7.99 17.25 -1.59
N PRO A 668 6.84 17.79 -2.03
CA PRO A 668 5.93 18.55 -1.19
C PRO A 668 5.51 17.84 0.10
N ALA A 669 5.43 16.51 0.08
CA ALA A 669 5.14 15.70 1.26
C ALA A 669 6.16 15.88 2.40
N PHE A 670 7.42 16.20 2.11
CA PHE A 670 8.43 16.50 3.14
C PHE A 670 8.01 17.71 3.95
N PHE A 671 7.60 18.77 3.27
CA PHE A 671 7.16 20.00 3.90
C PHE A 671 5.84 19.80 4.66
N SER A 672 4.96 18.93 4.16
CA SER A 672 3.72 18.57 4.86
C SER A 672 3.99 17.83 6.17
N ASP A 673 4.89 16.85 6.16
CA ASP A 673 5.24 16.06 7.36
C ASP A 673 5.84 16.94 8.46
N PHE A 674 6.82 17.78 8.12
CA PHE A 674 7.47 18.67 9.10
C PHE A 674 6.57 19.85 9.52
N ALA A 675 5.69 20.36 8.66
CA ALA A 675 4.67 21.33 9.05
C ALA A 675 3.62 20.72 10.00
N LYS A 676 3.24 19.45 9.81
CA LYS A 676 2.39 18.71 10.76
C LYS A 676 3.12 18.57 12.10
N MET A 677 4.36 18.11 12.09
CA MET A 677 5.15 17.96 13.32
C MET A 677 5.23 19.27 14.08
N ALA A 678 5.54 20.40 13.42
CA ALA A 678 5.55 21.72 14.06
C ALA A 678 4.21 22.09 14.73
N LEU A 679 3.09 21.72 14.11
CA LEU A 679 1.76 21.94 14.67
C LEU A 679 1.49 21.05 15.89
N ASP A 680 1.87 19.78 15.82
CA ASP A 680 1.73 18.83 16.93
C ASP A 680 2.57 19.30 18.14
N GLU A 681 3.80 19.75 17.92
CA GLU A 681 4.64 20.31 18.99
C GLU A 681 4.07 21.60 19.58
N SER A 682 3.43 22.43 18.74
CA SER A 682 2.71 23.61 19.21
C SER A 682 1.52 23.26 20.11
N LYS A 683 0.82 22.16 19.80
CA LYS A 683 -0.24 21.58 20.63
C LYS A 683 0.33 21.00 21.92
N HIS A 684 1.41 20.21 21.85
CA HIS A 684 2.09 19.64 23.02
C HIS A 684 2.50 20.73 24.00
N PHE A 685 3.19 21.76 23.51
CA PHE A 685 3.57 22.92 24.30
C PHE A 685 2.35 23.57 24.97
N SER A 686 1.28 23.83 24.22
CA SER A 686 0.07 24.47 24.74
C SER A 686 -0.60 23.65 25.84
N LEU A 687 -0.67 22.32 25.69
CA LEU A 687 -1.22 21.41 26.71
C LEU A 687 -0.35 21.43 27.98
N LEU A 688 0.96 21.39 27.85
CA LEU A 688 1.90 21.43 28.98
C LEU A 688 1.86 22.78 29.71
N VAL A 689 1.80 23.89 28.98
CA VAL A 689 1.64 25.24 29.56
C VAL A 689 0.32 25.36 30.30
N SER A 690 -0.78 24.83 29.76
CA SER A 690 -2.08 24.80 30.44
C SER A 690 -2.01 24.02 31.76
N ARG A 691 -1.35 22.85 31.76
CA ARG A 691 -1.11 22.08 33.00
C ARG A 691 -0.23 22.82 34.00
N LEU A 692 0.82 23.48 33.54
CA LEU A 692 1.71 24.29 34.38
C LEU A 692 0.96 25.46 35.06
N ASN A 693 0.10 26.15 34.32
CA ASN A 693 -0.75 27.21 34.85
C ASN A 693 -1.75 26.67 35.87
N ALA A 694 -2.36 25.50 35.61
CA ALA A 694 -3.25 24.83 36.57
C ALA A 694 -2.54 24.42 37.88
N LEU A 695 -1.22 24.19 37.82
CA LEU A 695 -0.36 23.95 38.99
C LEU A 695 0.20 25.25 39.61
N GLY A 696 -0.22 26.43 39.15
CA GLY A 696 0.22 27.73 39.64
C GLY A 696 1.68 28.06 39.33
N THR A 697 2.29 27.41 38.33
CA THR A 697 3.70 27.60 38.00
C THR A 697 3.87 27.93 36.51
N PRO A 698 3.91 29.22 36.11
CA PRO A 698 3.91 29.59 34.70
C PRO A 698 5.18 29.10 33.97
N TYR A 699 5.07 28.94 32.65
CA TYR A 699 6.22 28.65 31.81
C TYR A 699 7.31 29.73 31.97
N GLY A 700 8.57 29.31 31.90
CA GLY A 700 9.72 30.15 32.25
C GLY A 700 10.10 30.21 33.74
N THR A 701 9.32 29.65 34.67
CA THR A 701 9.65 29.72 36.12
C THR A 701 10.91 28.95 36.51
N PHE A 702 11.21 27.83 35.85
CA PHE A 702 12.35 26.98 36.19
C PHE A 702 13.50 27.08 35.19
N PRO A 703 14.74 26.72 35.61
CA PRO A 703 15.85 26.61 34.70
C PRO A 703 15.69 25.53 33.63
N THR A 704 16.09 25.82 32.40
CA THR A 704 16.04 24.90 31.24
C THR A 704 17.41 24.74 30.61
N HIS A 705 17.51 23.91 29.57
CA HIS A 705 18.75 23.68 28.84
C HIS A 705 18.47 23.65 27.33
N ALA A 706 19.51 23.79 26.52
CA ALA A 706 19.42 23.90 25.05
C ALA A 706 20.03 22.70 24.31
N SER A 707 20.16 21.52 24.94
CA SER A 707 20.89 20.38 24.35
C SER A 707 20.37 19.91 22.98
N LEU A 708 19.05 19.99 22.77
CA LEU A 708 18.44 19.70 21.46
C LEU A 708 18.98 20.66 20.39
N TRP A 709 18.97 21.96 20.67
CA TRP A 709 19.51 22.96 19.74
C TRP A 709 21.03 22.87 19.59
N ASP A 710 21.76 22.48 20.64
CA ASP A 710 23.19 22.22 20.56
C ASP A 710 23.48 21.12 19.54
N SER A 711 22.71 20.02 19.58
CA SER A 711 22.80 18.94 18.59
C SER A 711 22.42 19.42 17.18
N ALA A 712 21.44 20.32 17.08
CA ALA A 712 21.03 20.93 15.82
C ALA A 712 22.14 21.82 15.21
N ARG A 713 22.86 22.57 16.05
CA ARG A 713 24.02 23.38 15.62
C ARG A 713 25.12 22.50 15.03
N HIS A 714 25.45 21.39 15.68
CA HIS A 714 26.47 20.45 15.19
C HIS A 714 26.07 19.80 13.85
N THR A 715 24.78 19.53 13.65
CA THR A 715 24.25 18.91 12.43
C THR A 715 23.79 19.90 11.36
N SER A 716 23.98 21.21 11.57
CA SER A 716 23.45 22.29 10.72
C SER A 716 23.91 22.26 9.26
N LYS A 717 25.02 21.58 8.98
CA LYS A 717 25.63 21.49 7.63
C LYS A 717 25.21 20.25 6.84
N SER A 718 24.54 19.27 7.47
CA SER A 718 24.23 17.98 6.86
C SER A 718 22.78 17.60 7.10
N PHE A 719 22.01 17.52 6.01
CA PHE A 719 20.61 17.13 6.04
C PHE A 719 20.42 15.72 6.63
N ARG A 720 21.28 14.78 6.23
CA ARG A 720 21.25 13.39 6.71
C ARG A 720 21.61 13.29 8.20
N SER A 721 22.65 14.01 8.64
CA SER A 721 23.02 14.06 10.07
C SER A 721 21.92 14.70 10.91
N ARG A 722 21.23 15.73 10.39
CA ARG A 722 20.09 16.36 11.06
C ARG A 722 18.95 15.38 11.26
N LEU A 723 18.57 14.64 10.22
CA LEU A 723 17.55 13.60 10.29
C LEU A 723 17.92 12.49 11.28
N ALA A 724 19.18 12.02 11.26
CA ALA A 724 19.64 10.98 12.18
C ALA A 724 19.61 11.44 13.64
N ILE A 725 20.25 12.57 13.96
CA ILE A 725 20.46 12.95 15.36
C ILE A 725 19.21 13.58 15.97
N ILE A 726 18.54 14.48 15.25
CA ILE A 726 17.34 15.11 15.79
C ILE A 726 16.16 14.15 15.67
N HIS A 727 15.82 13.74 14.45
CA HIS A 727 14.55 13.05 14.20
C HIS A 727 14.55 11.53 14.47
N LEU A 728 15.72 10.90 14.64
CA LEU A 728 15.82 9.45 14.91
C LEU A 728 16.51 9.10 16.23
N VAL A 729 17.24 10.04 16.86
CA VAL A 729 17.82 9.85 18.20
C VAL A 729 17.06 10.65 19.26
N HIS A 730 16.92 11.97 19.09
CA HIS A 730 16.21 12.80 20.08
C HIS A 730 14.70 12.52 20.08
N GLU A 731 14.02 12.50 18.93
CA GLU A 731 12.57 12.19 18.89
C GLU A 731 12.29 10.75 19.37
N ALA A 732 13.11 9.78 18.96
CA ALA A 732 12.96 8.40 19.43
C ALA A 732 13.17 8.24 20.94
N ARG A 733 13.82 9.22 21.60
CA ARG A 733 13.93 9.24 23.07
C ARG A 733 12.60 9.56 23.74
N GLY A 734 11.72 10.32 23.09
CA GLY A 734 10.35 10.56 23.55
C GLY A 734 9.59 9.25 23.71
N LEU A 735 9.68 8.34 22.74
CA LEU A 735 9.05 7.01 22.77
C LEU A 735 9.50 6.14 23.95
N ASP A 736 10.76 6.26 24.36
CA ASP A 736 11.34 5.48 25.46
C ASP A 736 10.96 6.03 26.83
N VAL A 737 10.94 7.36 26.98
CA VAL A 737 10.84 8.04 28.27
C VAL A 737 9.38 8.32 28.64
N SER A 738 8.51 8.54 27.66
CA SER A 738 7.10 8.88 27.87
C SER A 738 6.32 7.83 28.68
N PRO A 739 6.40 6.51 28.39
CA PRO A 739 5.70 5.50 29.19
C PRO A 739 6.06 5.54 30.68
N THR A 740 7.36 5.66 30.98
CA THR A 740 7.84 5.76 32.36
C THR A 740 7.36 7.04 33.06
N THR A 741 7.22 8.12 32.30
CA THR A 741 6.73 9.42 32.80
C THR A 741 5.23 9.39 33.06
N ILE A 742 4.46 8.80 32.16
CA ILE A 742 3.02 8.53 32.33
C ILE A 742 2.78 7.72 33.62
N ASP A 743 3.54 6.65 33.83
CA ASP A 743 3.41 5.82 35.04
C ASP A 743 3.77 6.54 36.33
N LYS A 744 4.65 7.53 36.28
CA LYS A 744 4.97 8.38 37.46
C LYS A 744 3.80 9.30 37.79
N PHE A 745 3.19 9.95 36.80
CA PHE A 745 2.00 10.79 37.03
C PHE A 745 0.80 9.96 37.49
N ARG A 746 0.60 8.78 36.89
CA ARG A 746 -0.46 7.83 37.29
C ARG A 746 -0.32 7.40 38.74
N ARG A 747 0.89 7.01 39.16
CA ARG A 747 1.18 6.68 40.57
C ARG A 747 1.05 7.86 41.53
N ALA A 748 1.25 9.09 41.03
CA ALA A 748 1.05 10.31 41.80
C ALA A 748 -0.41 10.79 41.83
N GLY A 749 -1.34 10.08 41.18
CA GLY A 749 -2.76 10.44 41.11
C GLY A 749 -3.06 11.64 40.21
N ASP A 750 -2.11 12.10 39.38
CA ASP A 750 -2.27 13.25 38.49
C ASP A 750 -2.80 12.80 37.12
N ILE A 751 -4.09 12.48 37.09
CA ILE A 751 -4.77 11.93 35.90
C ILE A 751 -4.81 12.94 34.74
N ASP A 752 -4.85 14.23 35.03
CA ASP A 752 -4.86 15.26 33.98
C ASP A 752 -3.52 15.33 33.24
N SER A 753 -2.39 15.22 33.98
CA SER A 753 -1.08 15.13 33.35
C SER A 753 -0.88 13.81 32.61
N VAL A 754 -1.48 12.70 33.07
CA VAL A 754 -1.50 11.43 32.33
C VAL A 754 -2.16 11.61 30.96
N LYS A 755 -3.35 12.22 30.90
CA LYS A 755 -4.06 12.46 29.63
C LYS A 755 -3.23 13.29 28.64
N VAL A 756 -2.58 14.35 29.13
CA VAL A 756 -1.70 15.18 28.29
C VAL A 756 -0.53 14.36 27.75
N MET A 757 0.14 13.58 28.59
CA MET A 757 1.27 12.76 28.16
C MET A 757 0.89 11.61 27.22
N GLU A 758 -0.31 11.03 27.38
CA GLU A 758 -0.83 10.01 26.47
C GLU A 758 -1.10 10.57 25.06
N ILE A 759 -1.58 11.82 24.95
CA ILE A 759 -1.72 12.53 23.67
C ILE A 759 -0.35 12.74 23.03
N ILE A 760 0.60 13.31 23.78
CA ILE A 760 1.97 13.59 23.29
C ILE A 760 2.61 12.29 22.78
N HIS A 761 2.58 11.23 23.58
CA HIS A 761 3.21 9.96 23.23
C HIS A 761 2.63 9.33 21.94
N ALA A 762 1.34 9.49 21.68
CA ALA A 762 0.72 9.00 20.46
C ALA A 762 1.22 9.76 19.21
N ASP A 763 1.37 11.09 19.32
CA ASP A 763 1.83 11.95 18.23
C ASP A 763 3.32 11.71 17.92
N GLU A 764 4.16 11.46 18.93
CA GLU A 764 5.61 11.18 18.84
C GLU A 764 5.95 10.00 17.92
N VAL A 765 5.12 8.95 17.88
CA VAL A 765 5.33 7.81 16.96
C VAL A 765 5.32 8.29 15.51
N THR A 766 4.43 9.23 15.18
CA THR A 766 4.32 9.79 13.83
C THR A 766 5.50 10.70 13.48
N HIS A 767 6.08 11.37 14.47
CA HIS A 767 7.24 12.24 14.29
C HIS A 767 8.50 11.44 13.96
N VAL A 768 8.75 10.37 14.72
CA VAL A 768 9.85 9.43 14.43
C VAL A 768 9.63 8.74 13.07
N THR A 769 8.37 8.44 12.72
CA THR A 769 8.03 7.88 11.40
C THR A 769 8.40 8.83 10.27
N ALA A 770 8.05 10.11 10.38
CA ALA A 770 8.43 11.13 9.41
C ALA A 770 9.96 11.26 9.30
N GLY A 771 10.66 11.32 10.44
CA GLY A 771 12.12 11.31 10.51
C GLY A 771 12.74 10.12 9.77
N HIS A 772 12.22 8.92 10.02
CA HIS A 772 12.70 7.67 9.43
C HIS A 772 12.48 7.62 7.93
N ARG A 773 11.28 8.00 7.47
CA ARG A 773 10.92 8.07 6.05
C ARG A 773 11.87 8.99 5.29
N TRP A 774 12.10 10.20 5.78
CA TRP A 774 12.97 11.17 5.09
C TRP A 774 14.45 10.83 5.21
N PHE A 775 14.86 10.16 6.28
CA PHE A 775 16.20 9.59 6.39
C PHE A 775 16.45 8.50 5.34
N CYS A 776 15.50 7.57 5.17
CA CYS A 776 15.57 6.54 4.14
C CYS A 776 15.59 7.15 2.73
N TRP A 777 14.72 8.13 2.47
CA TRP A 777 14.73 8.87 1.20
C TRP A 777 16.09 9.52 0.94
N ALA A 778 16.69 10.18 1.94
CA ALA A 778 18.02 10.79 1.81
C ALA A 778 19.13 9.75 1.57
N CYS A 779 18.98 8.52 2.05
CA CYS A 779 19.89 7.42 1.78
C CYS A 779 19.77 6.90 0.34
N GLU A 780 18.54 6.83 -0.18
CA GLU A 780 18.22 6.40 -1.56
C GLU A 780 18.71 7.40 -2.62
N GLN A 781 18.70 8.70 -2.33
CA GLN A 781 19.18 9.71 -3.28
C GLN A 781 20.70 9.71 -3.50
N ASN A 782 21.49 8.97 -2.70
CA ASN A 782 22.92 8.85 -2.93
C ASN A 782 23.22 7.94 -4.13
N GLU A 783 24.23 8.29 -4.93
CA GLU A 783 24.67 7.45 -6.06
C GLU A 783 25.00 6.02 -5.59
N GLY A 784 24.26 5.04 -6.11
CA GLY A 784 24.40 3.62 -5.75
C GLY A 784 23.46 3.11 -4.65
N GLY A 785 22.72 3.99 -3.98
CA GLY A 785 21.81 3.66 -2.87
C GLY A 785 22.57 3.24 -1.61
N MET A 786 22.32 3.93 -0.49
CA MET A 786 22.95 3.58 0.79
C MET A 786 22.00 2.81 1.70
N ASP A 787 22.50 1.76 2.35
CA ASP A 787 21.75 1.05 3.39
C ASP A 787 21.42 2.00 4.57
N PRO A 788 20.13 2.24 4.90
CA PRO A 788 19.74 3.20 5.93
C PRO A 788 20.26 2.84 7.33
N VAL A 789 20.33 1.55 7.68
CA VAL A 789 20.84 1.14 9.01
C VAL A 789 22.31 1.51 9.15
N LYS A 790 23.13 1.17 8.15
CA LYS A 790 24.55 1.50 8.12
C LYS A 790 24.77 3.02 8.15
N ALA A 791 24.03 3.76 7.33
CA ALA A 791 24.10 5.21 7.28
C ALA A 791 23.78 5.84 8.64
N PHE A 792 22.68 5.41 9.28
CA PHE A 792 22.27 5.92 10.58
C PHE A 792 23.35 5.67 11.64
N ARG A 793 23.88 4.45 11.72
CA ARG A 793 24.92 4.11 12.70
C ARG A 793 26.20 4.93 12.48
N GLU A 794 26.55 5.23 11.23
CA GLU A 794 27.67 6.10 10.90
C GLU A 794 27.43 7.55 11.35
N GLU A 795 26.26 8.10 11.04
CA GLU A 795 25.87 9.46 11.49
C GLU A 795 25.85 9.57 13.02
N VAL A 796 25.38 8.55 13.73
CA VAL A 796 25.43 8.54 15.21
C VAL A 796 26.87 8.46 15.72
N ARG A 797 27.74 7.62 15.13
CA ARG A 797 29.16 7.58 15.54
C ARG A 797 29.82 8.94 15.40
N THR A 798 29.58 9.67 14.31
CA THR A 798 30.25 10.94 14.04
C THR A 798 29.61 12.13 14.76
N CYS A 799 28.27 12.12 14.90
CA CYS A 799 27.51 13.29 15.37
C CYS A 799 26.91 13.15 16.78
N TRP A 800 27.11 12.04 17.49
CA TRP A 800 26.61 11.81 18.85
C TRP A 800 27.74 11.64 19.88
N ARG A 801 27.47 11.99 21.14
CA ARG A 801 28.39 11.82 22.27
C ARG A 801 27.90 10.71 23.20
N GLY A 802 28.71 9.67 23.39
CA GLY A 802 28.44 8.59 24.35
C GLY A 802 27.45 7.54 23.83
N ASP A 803 27.00 6.65 24.71
CA ASP A 803 26.15 5.52 24.30
C ASP A 803 24.71 5.95 24.07
N ILE A 804 24.04 5.34 23.08
CA ILE A 804 22.59 5.38 22.95
C ILE A 804 22.03 4.41 23.99
N LYS A 805 21.56 4.94 25.13
CA LYS A 805 21.16 4.12 26.30
C LYS A 805 19.65 3.91 26.36
N GLY A 806 19.26 2.66 26.57
CA GLY A 806 17.88 2.28 26.91
C GLY A 806 17.42 2.76 28.30
N PRO A 807 16.26 2.28 28.78
CA PRO A 807 15.41 1.26 28.15
C PRO A 807 14.83 1.73 26.81
N PHE A 808 14.72 0.84 25.83
CA PHE A 808 14.12 1.13 24.54
C PHE A 808 12.68 0.63 24.50
N ASN A 809 11.77 1.47 24.01
CA ASN A 809 10.42 1.03 23.68
C ASN A 809 10.44 0.38 22.29
N VAL A 810 10.81 -0.92 22.27
CA VAL A 810 10.99 -1.68 21.02
C VAL A 810 9.71 -1.67 20.18
N GLU A 811 8.55 -1.82 20.82
CA GLU A 811 7.26 -1.88 20.14
C GLU A 811 6.97 -0.58 19.38
N ASP A 812 7.07 0.58 20.04
CA ASP A 812 6.73 1.85 19.40
C ASP A 812 7.83 2.34 18.44
N ARG A 813 9.10 2.03 18.72
CA ARG A 813 10.20 2.27 17.76
C ARG A 813 9.99 1.43 16.49
N GLU A 814 9.58 0.17 16.61
CA GLU A 814 9.32 -0.68 15.44
C GLU A 814 8.09 -0.21 14.64
N LYS A 815 7.03 0.26 15.33
CA LYS A 815 5.89 0.94 14.70
C LYS A 815 6.35 2.16 13.90
N ALA A 816 7.24 2.97 14.49
CA ALA A 816 7.75 4.18 13.85
C ALA A 816 8.72 3.92 12.68
N GLY A 817 9.33 2.74 12.63
CA GLY A 817 10.23 2.38 11.53
C GLY A 817 11.60 1.88 11.97
N LEU A 818 11.99 2.22 13.20
CA LEU A 818 13.29 1.94 13.80
C LEU A 818 13.33 0.54 14.40
N ALA A 819 13.80 -0.41 13.60
CA ALA A 819 14.08 -1.76 14.08
C ALA A 819 15.36 -1.78 14.96
N PRO A 820 15.53 -2.80 15.83
CA PRO A 820 16.63 -2.84 16.80
C PRO A 820 18.03 -2.66 16.20
N GLU A 821 18.25 -3.07 14.95
CA GLU A 821 19.52 -2.97 14.24
C GLU A 821 20.02 -1.53 14.10
N PHE A 822 19.10 -0.55 14.13
CA PHE A 822 19.44 0.86 14.12
C PHE A 822 20.20 1.28 15.37
N TYR A 823 19.77 0.87 16.56
CA TYR A 823 20.17 1.51 17.82
C TYR A 823 20.78 0.58 18.87
N GLU A 824 20.63 -0.74 18.74
CA GLU A 824 21.28 -1.68 19.65
C GLU A 824 22.81 -1.61 19.52
N ASP A 825 23.49 -1.68 20.67
CA ASP A 825 24.94 -1.62 20.81
C ASP A 825 25.58 -0.45 20.04
N LEU A 826 24.90 0.71 20.01
CA LEU A 826 25.36 1.90 19.31
C LEU A 826 25.92 2.96 20.25
N LYS A 827 27.10 3.47 19.89
CA LYS A 827 27.81 4.51 20.63
C LYS A 827 28.31 5.60 19.69
N GLY A 828 28.15 6.84 20.13
CA GLY A 828 28.74 8.03 19.53
C GLY A 828 30.21 8.20 19.91
N GLU A 829 31.03 8.58 18.94
CA GLU A 829 32.49 8.73 19.03
C GLU A 829 32.94 10.20 18.98
N MET A 830 31.99 11.16 19.00
CA MET A 830 32.32 12.59 19.04
C MET A 830 33.12 12.94 20.30
N GLY A 831 34.32 13.52 20.11
CA GLY A 831 35.24 13.90 21.18
C GLY A 831 34.76 15.08 22.03
N PHE A 832 35.40 15.28 23.19
CA PHE A 832 35.29 16.52 23.97
C PHE A 832 36.22 17.55 23.34
N GLU A 833 35.67 18.55 22.64
CA GLU A 833 36.43 19.78 22.36
C GLU A 833 36.40 20.65 23.64
N ASP A 834 37.59 21.01 24.14
CA ASP A 834 37.78 21.90 25.29
C ASP A 834 37.31 23.32 24.90
N GLU A 835 36.16 23.76 25.40
CA GLU A 835 35.69 25.15 25.29
C GLU A 835 36.49 26.08 26.24
N SER A 836 37.81 26.18 26.06
CA SER A 836 38.66 27.09 26.85
C SER A 836 39.44 28.11 26.03
N GLU A 837 38.99 28.49 24.83
CA GLU A 837 39.48 29.69 24.16
C GLU A 837 38.35 30.49 23.48
N GLU A 838 37.65 31.32 24.26
CA GLU A 838 37.03 32.52 23.69
C GLU A 838 38.15 33.53 23.32
N PRO A 839 38.13 34.13 22.12
CA PRO A 839 39.03 35.23 21.82
C PRO A 839 38.66 36.43 22.70
N LYS A 840 39.55 36.78 23.64
CA LYS A 840 39.40 37.95 24.51
C LYS A 840 39.08 39.20 23.66
N ARG A 841 37.92 39.81 23.91
CA ARG A 841 37.55 41.12 23.35
C ARG A 841 38.68 42.13 23.57
N PRO A 842 39.03 42.97 22.58
CA PRO A 842 40.09 43.96 22.75
C PRO A 842 39.64 45.00 23.80
N ARG A 843 40.41 45.11 24.88
CA ARG A 843 40.25 46.18 25.88
C ARG A 843 40.67 47.50 25.25
N ILE A 844 39.76 48.47 25.25
CA ILE A 844 40.05 49.88 24.97
C ILE A 844 40.97 50.39 26.11
N PRO A 845 42.17 50.93 25.83
CA PRO A 845 43.05 51.43 26.89
C PRO A 845 42.60 52.82 27.35
N GLY A 846 42.09 52.89 28.57
CA GLY A 846 41.92 54.11 29.34
C GLY A 846 42.94 54.15 30.49
N MET A 847 43.94 55.01 30.32
CA MET A 847 44.61 55.83 31.34
C MET A 847 44.85 55.22 32.74
N THR A 848 46.04 54.65 32.95
CA THR A 848 46.91 54.90 34.14
C THR A 848 48.27 54.22 33.94
N GLU A 849 49.21 55.03 33.47
CA GLU A 849 50.59 55.18 33.95
C GLU A 849 51.34 54.02 34.65
N ILE A 850 52.56 53.78 34.10
CA ILE A 850 53.85 53.73 34.82
C ILE A 850 54.16 52.45 35.62
N THR A 851 54.99 51.55 35.07
CA THR A 851 56.42 51.36 35.43
C THR A 851 56.99 50.01 34.92
N GLN A 852 58.19 50.08 34.33
CA GLN A 852 59.30 49.08 34.38
C GLN A 852 59.02 47.68 33.77
N GLY A 853 59.66 47.22 32.69
CA GLY A 853 61.02 47.44 32.23
C GLY A 853 62.00 46.57 33.02
N LEU A 854 62.29 45.34 32.56
CA LEU A 854 63.63 44.72 32.56
C LEU A 854 63.57 43.24 32.12
N ALA A 855 64.40 42.93 31.13
CA ALA A 855 64.83 41.61 30.74
C ALA A 855 65.54 40.86 31.89
N LYS A 856 65.50 39.52 31.90
CA LYS A 856 66.69 38.66 31.69
C LYS A 856 66.52 37.19 32.14
N VAL A 857 66.98 36.32 31.22
CA VAL A 857 67.89 35.17 31.42
C VAL A 857 67.31 33.76 31.57
N GLU A 858 67.70 32.95 30.59
CA GLU A 858 67.71 31.49 30.49
C GLU A 858 68.67 30.83 31.50
N VAL A 859 68.35 29.60 31.91
CA VAL A 859 69.37 28.56 32.15
C VAL A 859 68.77 27.21 31.72
N GLY A 860 69.39 26.57 30.73
CA GLY A 860 69.12 25.18 30.35
C GLY A 860 70.04 24.20 31.09
N TYR A 861 69.67 22.92 31.07
CA TYR A 861 70.64 21.82 31.09
C TYR A 861 70.10 20.64 30.27
N ASP A 862 71.04 20.05 29.54
CA ASP A 862 70.91 19.09 28.46
C ASP A 862 71.63 17.79 28.87
N SER A 863 71.10 16.63 28.49
CA SER A 863 71.83 15.34 28.43
C SER A 863 70.94 14.29 27.74
N LYS A 864 71.12 14.05 26.42
CA LYS A 864 71.92 12.97 25.78
C LYS A 864 71.57 11.56 26.29
N VAL A 865 71.23 10.57 25.44
CA VAL A 865 71.82 10.15 24.14
C VAL A 865 70.74 9.79 23.13
#